data_AF-A0A8J9XBK8-F1
#
_entry.id   AF-A0A8J9XBK8-F1
#
_cell.length_a   1.000
_cell.length_b   1.000
_cell.length_c   1.000
_cell.angle_alpha   90.00
_cell.angle_beta   90.00
_cell.angle_gamma   90.00
#
_symmetry.space_group_name_H-M   'P 1'
#
loop_
_entity.id
_entity.type
_entity.pdbx_description
1 polymer ?
#
loop_
_entity_poly.entity_id
_entity_poly.type
_entity_poly.pdbx_seq_one_letter_code
_entity_poly.pdbx_strand_id
1 'polypeptide(L)'
;MKFLPACARILLLIWLTGTVLSVQSWLGSSAQESTDSIVCRITLSATLLALPTIGKPAVSTNTVACIPIVDNRETADLFSIDLPLHFWEQHAVAAANGTLLVSIEGASITRKGIVATAQATFQVLPELPNSSRHLSLDDDPNHYWTTGIKTIAVVRISTRDAEPTYSTADMERGIFGDGLENDGVTMPTQYNACSFGKLRFIRSVYGVVDLKLDRTLGSFESVDSIFQSAQKQLVEEHNLDSITDLGDKILFCLPPGTGSWIAVAGVRHWRALFNDQWCLSLSALMHEVGHTVGLMHSNEAGQIYGDQTGYMGFGRLAVNTPRQCFNGHKNDVLGWYKDRVVAVDPKEDGGGARLYKIAAFVDYDKAASNEPVILDVGGQIFLQYNRAKGFNVGTEEKGNTLTITEYDGTDSSTNLGGLKVGEEFGEYNFQHSGHVLMIQVCETIIGDSNSPDAMIVSVGLDQSLCRNAQMASPQADIQGMPFPLTASPTVSPTVATNYPTMTPTLSPTSPPVLNPTHRPTTSPTHSSMFTETSHSTNSPTFRPSEDTAEAIRSIEGLPFTRTPTLAPSALPVAAPGLPFSDDEQAEPNEAIAAPPSQRRPLRNYAPRVESFPSAAITQPPSQRRPLRNYAPRVESLPLKKEKTTESRMHDRLRLSD
;
A
#
# COMPACT_ATOMS: atom_id res chain seq x y z
N MET A 1 -74.54 -21.21 -4.92
CA MET A 1 -74.39 -21.09 -6.39
C MET A 1 -74.55 -19.61 -6.72
N LYS A 2 -73.47 -18.90 -7.05
CA LYS A 2 -72.93 -18.69 -8.43
C LYS A 2 -73.75 -17.65 -9.24
N PHE A 3 -73.42 -16.36 -9.13
CA PHE A 3 -72.58 -15.63 -10.11
C PHE A 3 -72.60 -14.10 -9.90
N LEU A 4 -71.41 -13.50 -10.01
CA LEU A 4 -71.08 -12.08 -10.26
C LEU A 4 -70.30 -12.07 -11.61
N PRO A 5 -69.90 -10.93 -12.21
CA PRO A 5 -70.13 -9.53 -11.84
C PRO A 5 -70.72 -8.65 -12.97
N ALA A 6 -70.97 -7.36 -12.67
CA ALA A 6 -71.08 -6.29 -13.67
C ALA A 6 -69.97 -5.25 -13.43
N CYS A 7 -69.25 -4.89 -14.48
CA CYS A 7 -68.22 -3.86 -14.44
C CYS A 7 -68.80 -2.43 -14.52
N ALA A 8 -67.93 -1.49 -14.14
CA ALA A 8 -67.89 -0.08 -14.55
C ALA A 8 -68.68 0.97 -13.73
N ARG A 9 -67.89 1.96 -13.27
CA ARG A 9 -68.24 3.34 -12.88
C ARG A 9 -69.09 3.52 -11.61
N ILE A 10 -68.41 3.99 -10.55
CA ILE A 10 -68.71 5.29 -9.93
C ILE A 10 -67.38 5.97 -9.57
N LEU A 11 -67.19 7.15 -10.14
CA LEU A 11 -66.22 8.15 -9.66
C LEU A 11 -66.94 9.02 -8.62
N LEU A 12 -66.15 9.69 -7.76
CA LEU A 12 -66.56 10.67 -6.74
C LEU A 12 -67.04 10.10 -5.39
N LEU A 13 -66.67 10.82 -4.32
CA LEU A 13 -67.05 10.63 -2.90
C LEU A 13 -66.37 9.49 -2.09
N ILE A 14 -65.06 9.65 -1.81
CA ILE A 14 -64.58 9.59 -0.42
C ILE A 14 -63.58 10.76 -0.20
N TRP A 15 -64.11 11.87 0.31
CA TRP A 15 -63.35 12.79 1.17
C TRP A 15 -63.71 12.40 2.62
N LEU A 16 -62.82 12.66 3.59
CA LEU A 16 -62.97 12.35 5.03
C LEU A 16 -62.80 10.87 5.44
N THR A 17 -61.55 10.42 5.55
CA THR A 17 -60.97 9.97 6.85
C THR A 17 -59.45 10.08 6.75
N GLY A 18 -58.84 10.94 7.56
CA GLY A 18 -57.39 11.18 7.51
C GLY A 18 -56.59 10.16 8.32
N THR A 19 -55.58 9.56 7.70
CA THR A 19 -54.36 9.06 8.36
C THR A 19 -53.30 8.88 7.27
N VAL A 20 -52.57 9.96 6.98
CA VAL A 20 -51.40 9.90 6.10
C VAL A 20 -50.20 9.57 6.98
N LEU A 21 -49.64 8.37 6.83
CA LEU A 21 -48.28 8.08 7.28
C LEU A 21 -47.33 8.90 6.41
N SER A 22 -46.71 9.93 6.99
CA SER A 22 -45.76 10.79 6.30
C SER A 22 -44.44 10.05 6.11
N VAL A 23 -44.18 9.57 4.89
CA VAL A 23 -42.81 9.28 4.44
C VAL A 23 -42.13 10.63 4.21
N GLN A 24 -41.33 11.07 5.18
CA GLN A 24 -40.72 12.39 5.17
C GLN A 24 -39.36 12.32 4.48
N SER A 25 -39.38 12.52 3.16
CA SER A 25 -38.19 12.60 2.30
C SER A 25 -37.25 13.73 2.73
N TRP A 26 -35.99 13.39 3.01
CA TRP A 26 -34.94 14.34 3.36
C TRP A 26 -34.35 15.02 2.10
N LEU A 27 -34.83 16.22 1.75
CA LEU A 27 -34.18 17.09 0.77
C LEU A 27 -34.35 18.58 1.14
N GLY A 28 -33.22 19.24 1.43
CA GLY A 28 -33.04 20.68 1.21
C GLY A 28 -33.31 21.63 2.40
N SER A 29 -32.23 22.19 2.93
CA SER A 29 -32.16 23.47 3.67
C SER A 29 -32.78 23.56 5.08
N SER A 30 -31.98 23.19 6.07
CA SER A 30 -31.70 24.09 7.19
C SER A 30 -30.23 23.94 7.58
N ALA A 31 -29.70 24.86 8.40
CA ALA A 31 -28.52 24.50 9.19
C ALA A 31 -28.88 23.27 10.03
N GLN A 32 -28.01 22.27 10.03
CA GLN A 32 -28.13 21.13 10.94
C GLN A 32 -28.13 21.71 12.36
N GLU A 33 -29.09 21.29 13.20
CA GLU A 33 -29.17 21.75 14.58
C GLU A 33 -27.79 21.58 15.23
N SER A 34 -27.28 22.65 15.84
CA SER A 34 -25.97 22.59 16.49
C SER A 34 -26.08 21.66 17.68
N THR A 35 -25.67 20.41 17.49
CA THR A 35 -25.23 19.58 18.60
C THR A 35 -24.11 20.36 19.28
N ASP A 36 -24.24 20.62 20.59
CA ASP A 36 -23.24 21.41 21.32
C ASP A 36 -21.85 20.75 21.27
N SER A 37 -21.77 19.47 20.89
CA SER A 37 -20.55 18.75 20.56
C SER A 37 -20.60 18.01 19.22
N ILE A 38 -19.42 17.78 18.65
CA ILE A 38 -19.17 16.82 17.56
C ILE A 38 -18.26 15.72 18.11
N VAL A 39 -18.62 14.46 17.90
CA VAL A 39 -17.70 13.34 18.18
C VAL A 39 -16.94 12.99 16.91
N CYS A 40 -15.62 12.89 17.02
CA CYS A 40 -14.69 12.67 15.92
C CYS A 40 -13.80 11.46 16.22
N ARG A 41 -13.62 10.56 15.24
CA ARG A 41 -12.36 9.80 15.15
C ARG A 41 -11.33 10.70 14.49
N ILE A 42 -10.28 11.03 15.23
CA ILE A 42 -9.15 11.81 14.72
C ILE A 42 -8.19 10.83 14.02
N THR A 43 -7.82 11.20 12.80
CA THR A 43 -6.88 10.46 11.96
C THR A 43 -5.98 11.46 11.21
N LEU A 44 -5.07 10.95 10.39
CA LEU A 44 -4.28 11.74 9.47
C LEU A 44 -4.80 11.57 8.04
N SER A 45 -4.83 12.67 7.29
CA SER A 45 -4.93 12.66 5.83
C SER A 45 -3.54 12.95 5.28
N ALA A 46 -2.87 11.90 4.81
CA ALA A 46 -1.51 11.95 4.29
C ALA A 46 -1.54 12.34 2.81
N THR A 47 -0.75 13.33 2.42
CA THR A 47 -0.68 13.82 1.03
C THR A 47 0.69 13.52 0.43
N LEU A 48 0.73 12.76 -0.65
CA LEU A 48 1.93 12.62 -1.45
C LEU A 48 2.15 13.90 -2.26
N LEU A 49 3.32 14.52 -2.13
CA LEU A 49 3.74 15.70 -2.87
C LEU A 49 4.91 15.38 -3.79
N ALA A 50 4.97 16.08 -4.93
CA ALA A 50 6.19 16.12 -5.72
C ALA A 50 7.34 16.69 -4.86
N LEU A 51 8.52 16.07 -4.95
CA LEU A 51 9.69 16.54 -4.18
C LEU A 51 9.88 18.06 -4.36
N PRO A 52 10.15 18.81 -3.28
CA PRO A 52 10.68 20.15 -3.42
C PRO A 52 11.97 20.08 -4.25
N THR A 53 12.09 20.96 -5.24
CA THR A 53 13.37 21.19 -5.93
C THR A 53 14.47 21.46 -4.90
N ILE A 54 15.64 20.82 -5.09
CA ILE A 54 16.81 20.83 -4.19
C ILE A 54 16.94 22.16 -3.42
N GLY A 55 16.88 22.08 -2.08
CA GLY A 55 17.10 23.23 -1.20
C GLY A 55 15.88 23.74 -0.43
N LYS A 56 14.72 23.07 -0.50
CA LYS A 56 13.60 23.27 0.44
C LYS A 56 13.32 21.96 1.19
N PRO A 57 13.12 21.99 2.53
CA PRO A 57 12.70 20.80 3.26
C PRO A 57 11.30 20.38 2.81
N ALA A 58 11.04 19.07 2.80
CA ALA A 58 9.69 18.55 2.70
C ALA A 58 8.90 19.04 3.93
N VAL A 59 7.90 19.91 3.71
CA VAL A 59 6.98 20.33 4.75
C VAL A 59 6.05 19.14 5.02
N SER A 60 5.84 18.79 6.30
CA SER A 60 4.91 17.73 6.71
C SER A 60 3.57 17.86 5.96
N THR A 61 3.22 16.81 5.22
CA THR A 61 2.06 16.78 4.32
C THR A 61 0.84 16.11 4.94
N ASN A 62 1.00 15.59 6.17
CA ASN A 62 -0.09 15.03 6.97
C ASN A 62 -0.91 16.18 7.54
N THR A 63 -2.20 16.21 7.20
CA THR A 63 -3.19 17.09 7.84
C THR A 63 -3.97 16.30 8.88
N VAL A 64 -4.21 16.90 10.04
CA VAL A 64 -5.08 16.30 11.06
C VAL A 64 -6.51 16.38 10.56
N ALA A 65 -7.22 15.25 10.59
CA ALA A 65 -8.56 15.13 10.07
C ALA A 65 -9.48 14.46 11.09
N CYS A 66 -10.74 14.90 11.09
CA CYS A 66 -11.84 14.25 11.79
C CYS A 66 -12.70 13.47 10.80
N ILE A 67 -13.06 12.25 11.19
CA ILE A 67 -14.18 11.49 10.66
C ILE A 67 -15.29 11.60 11.72
N PRO A 68 -16.37 12.36 11.47
CA PRO A 68 -17.48 12.46 12.39
C PRO A 68 -18.09 11.09 12.75
N ILE A 69 -18.55 10.96 13.99
CA ILE A 69 -19.35 9.83 14.45
C ILE A 69 -20.80 10.29 14.59
N VAL A 70 -21.71 9.63 13.86
CA VAL A 70 -23.16 9.87 13.92
C VAL A 70 -23.85 8.52 14.14
N ASP A 71 -24.82 8.45 15.06
CA ASP A 71 -25.53 7.21 15.43
C ASP A 71 -24.61 6.01 15.73
N ASN A 72 -23.51 6.28 16.44
CA ASN A 72 -22.44 5.32 16.73
C ASN A 72 -21.86 4.65 15.46
N ARG A 73 -21.68 5.43 14.38
CA ARG A 73 -20.99 5.01 13.16
C ARG A 73 -20.13 6.14 12.63
N GLU A 74 -18.96 5.81 12.10
CA GLU A 74 -18.18 6.75 11.29
C GLU A 74 -19.01 7.23 10.09
N THR A 75 -18.95 8.52 9.76
CA THR A 75 -19.48 9.07 8.50
C THR A 75 -18.58 8.71 7.32
N ALA A 76 -19.00 9.02 6.09
CA ALA A 76 -18.13 8.85 4.92
C ALA A 76 -17.13 10.01 4.78
N ASP A 77 -17.42 11.14 5.43
CA ASP A 77 -16.66 12.38 5.29
C ASP A 77 -15.38 12.39 6.11
N LEU A 78 -14.36 13.07 5.57
CA LEU A 78 -13.05 13.27 6.18
C LEU A 78 -12.73 14.76 6.10
N PHE A 79 -12.85 15.46 7.22
CA PHE A 79 -12.69 16.92 7.30
C PHE A 79 -11.38 17.27 8.00
N SER A 80 -10.58 18.17 7.42
CA SER A 80 -9.46 18.78 8.14
C SER A 80 -9.95 19.49 9.41
N ILE A 81 -9.16 19.41 10.48
CA ILE A 81 -9.45 20.06 11.76
C ILE A 81 -8.16 20.54 12.43
N ASP A 82 -8.19 21.77 12.93
CA ASP A 82 -7.11 22.32 13.76
C ASP A 82 -7.33 21.89 15.22
N LEU A 83 -6.35 21.20 15.81
CA LEU A 83 -6.34 20.84 17.23
C LEU A 83 -5.38 21.75 18.02
N PRO A 84 -5.66 22.06 19.30
CA PRO A 84 -4.71 22.78 20.14
C PRO A 84 -3.37 22.05 20.22
N LEU A 85 -2.25 22.78 20.09
CA LEU A 85 -0.91 22.17 19.99
C LEU A 85 -0.61 21.18 21.13
N HIS A 86 -0.91 21.56 22.38
CA HIS A 86 -0.69 20.70 23.55
C HIS A 86 -1.52 19.40 23.52
N PHE A 87 -2.73 19.46 22.96
CA PHE A 87 -3.61 18.29 22.80
C PHE A 87 -3.06 17.38 21.70
N TRP A 88 -2.60 17.96 20.58
CA TRP A 88 -1.94 17.21 19.52
C TRP A 88 -0.66 16.53 20.00
N GLU A 89 0.24 17.26 20.68
CA GLU A 89 1.49 16.71 21.23
C GLU A 89 1.25 15.53 22.17
N GLN A 90 0.16 15.54 22.95
CA GLN A 90 -0.21 14.45 23.85
C GLN A 90 -0.83 13.23 23.14
N HIS A 91 -1.45 13.41 21.96
CA HIS A 91 -2.31 12.39 21.34
C HIS A 91 -1.95 12.04 19.88
N ALA A 92 -0.87 12.59 19.32
CA ALA A 92 -0.43 12.37 17.95
C ALA A 92 -0.28 10.89 17.56
N VAL A 93 0.27 10.06 18.47
CA VAL A 93 0.40 8.60 18.28
C VAL A 93 -0.98 7.94 18.11
N ALA A 94 -1.92 8.24 19.01
CA ALA A 94 -3.26 7.67 18.94
C ALA A 94 -4.01 8.12 17.67
N ALA A 95 -3.78 9.35 17.21
CA ALA A 95 -4.33 9.86 15.95
C ALA A 95 -3.71 9.19 14.71
N ALA A 96 -2.38 9.04 14.66
CA ALA A 96 -1.67 8.37 13.57
C ALA A 96 -2.14 6.92 13.41
N ASN A 97 -2.31 6.21 14.53
CA ASN A 97 -2.77 4.82 14.56
C ASN A 97 -4.31 4.73 14.39
N GLY A 98 -5.02 5.85 14.23
CA GLY A 98 -6.48 5.92 14.02
C GLY A 98 -7.32 5.47 15.20
N THR A 99 -6.80 5.55 16.43
CA THR A 99 -7.46 5.13 17.68
C THR A 99 -8.00 6.29 18.52
N LEU A 100 -7.61 7.53 18.22
CA LEU A 100 -8.01 8.71 18.98
C LEU A 100 -9.47 9.10 18.71
N LEU A 101 -10.32 8.95 19.72
CA LEU A 101 -11.71 9.42 19.71
C LEU A 101 -11.86 10.67 20.58
N VAL A 102 -12.49 11.72 20.04
CA VAL A 102 -12.58 13.03 20.72
C VAL A 102 -14.00 13.58 20.60
N SER A 103 -14.61 13.94 21.74
CA SER A 103 -15.76 14.85 21.78
C SER A 103 -15.25 16.29 21.75
N ILE A 104 -15.78 17.09 20.82
CA ILE A 104 -15.37 18.48 20.61
C ILE A 104 -16.58 19.37 20.85
N GLU A 105 -16.70 19.95 22.04
CA GLU A 105 -17.79 20.88 22.37
C GLU A 105 -17.49 22.26 21.76
N GLY A 106 -18.52 22.97 21.29
CA GLY A 106 -18.36 24.27 20.63
C GLY A 106 -17.68 24.19 19.26
N ALA A 107 -17.82 23.07 18.55
CA ALA A 107 -17.42 22.91 17.16
C ALA A 107 -18.63 22.77 16.21
N SER A 108 -18.45 23.11 14.94
CA SER A 108 -19.49 23.02 13.91
C SER A 108 -18.94 22.53 12.58
N ILE A 109 -19.74 21.77 11.83
CA ILE A 109 -19.41 21.37 10.45
C ILE A 109 -19.76 22.52 9.51
N THR A 110 -18.79 22.95 8.71
CA THR A 110 -18.96 23.98 7.68
C THR A 110 -18.59 23.42 6.31
N ARG A 111 -18.87 24.17 5.22
CA ARG A 111 -18.42 23.79 3.87
C ARG A 111 -16.90 23.61 3.74
N LYS A 112 -16.13 24.22 4.65
CA LYS A 112 -14.66 24.18 4.67
C LYS A 112 -14.09 23.11 5.61
N GLY A 113 -14.94 22.25 6.17
CA GLY A 113 -14.57 21.30 7.22
C GLY A 113 -15.04 21.75 8.60
N ILE A 114 -14.48 21.16 9.65
CA ILE A 114 -14.89 21.38 11.03
C ILE A 114 -14.20 22.61 11.59
N VAL A 115 -14.99 23.53 12.13
CA VAL A 115 -14.50 24.76 12.78
C VAL A 115 -14.84 24.67 14.25
N ALA A 116 -13.80 24.56 15.08
CA ALA A 116 -13.88 24.70 16.53
C ALA A 116 -13.84 26.18 16.92
N THR A 117 -14.67 26.60 17.88
CA THR A 117 -14.59 27.96 18.45
C THR A 117 -13.36 28.12 19.34
N ALA A 118 -12.98 29.36 19.66
CA ALA A 118 -11.88 29.66 20.59
C ALA A 118 -12.15 29.20 22.05
N GLN A 119 -13.38 28.79 22.34
CA GLN A 119 -13.83 28.26 23.63
C GLN A 119 -14.09 26.75 23.57
N ALA A 120 -13.79 26.09 22.45
CA ALA A 120 -14.05 24.67 22.27
C ALA A 120 -13.25 23.82 23.26
N THR A 121 -13.89 22.79 23.80
CA THR A 121 -13.26 21.80 24.69
C THR A 121 -13.03 20.51 23.90
N PHE A 122 -11.95 19.81 24.23
CA PHE A 122 -11.55 18.56 23.56
C PHE A 122 -11.43 17.48 24.63
N GLN A 123 -12.35 16.51 24.60
CA GLN A 123 -12.38 15.40 25.55
C GLN A 123 -12.09 14.09 24.83
N VAL A 124 -10.99 13.43 25.20
CA VAL A 124 -10.72 12.06 24.73
C VAL A 124 -11.77 11.11 25.31
N LEU A 125 -12.38 10.30 24.43
CA LEU A 125 -13.32 9.26 24.79
C LEU A 125 -12.60 7.89 24.83
N PRO A 126 -12.99 6.97 25.73
CA PRO A 126 -12.20 5.77 25.98
C PRO A 126 -12.18 4.78 24.82
N GLU A 127 -13.30 4.57 24.11
CA GLU A 127 -13.42 3.62 23.01
C GLU A 127 -14.45 4.05 21.96
N LEU A 128 -14.30 3.54 20.73
CA LEU A 128 -15.31 3.59 19.68
C LEU A 128 -16.50 2.69 20.06
N PRO A 129 -17.75 3.19 20.17
CA PRO A 129 -18.91 2.36 20.46
C PRO A 129 -19.31 1.51 19.24
N ASN A 130 -18.60 0.40 18.99
CA ASN A 130 -18.80 -0.53 17.86
C ASN A 130 -18.83 0.16 16.47
N SER A 131 -18.19 1.32 16.33
CA SER A 131 -18.55 2.32 15.30
C SER A 131 -17.68 2.36 14.04
N SER A 132 -16.59 1.59 14.00
CA SER A 132 -15.84 1.41 12.75
C SER A 132 -16.65 0.51 11.80
N ARG A 133 -16.97 1.04 10.62
CA ARG A 133 -18.03 0.54 9.70
C ARG A 133 -17.99 -0.97 9.40
N HIS A 134 -16.83 -1.61 9.53
CA HIS A 134 -16.67 -3.05 9.36
C HIS A 134 -15.66 -3.63 10.36
N LEU A 135 -15.89 -3.49 11.66
CA LEU A 135 -15.31 -4.46 12.59
C LEU A 135 -16.07 -5.78 12.41
N SER A 136 -15.44 -6.69 11.65
CA SER A 136 -15.75 -8.12 11.77
C SER A 136 -15.67 -8.52 13.24
N LEU A 137 -16.50 -9.46 13.67
CA LEU A 137 -16.55 -9.97 15.04
C LEU A 137 -15.37 -10.91 15.38
N ASP A 138 -14.23 -10.68 14.74
CA ASP A 138 -12.95 -11.34 15.00
C ASP A 138 -12.12 -10.43 15.91
N ASP A 139 -11.48 -10.99 16.95
CA ASP A 139 -10.94 -10.27 18.11
C ASP A 139 -9.74 -9.30 17.86
N ASP A 140 -9.44 -8.92 16.62
CA ASP A 140 -8.37 -7.96 16.28
C ASP A 140 -8.87 -6.86 15.31
N PRO A 141 -9.15 -5.62 15.79
CA PRO A 141 -9.66 -4.52 14.97
C PRO A 141 -8.67 -4.03 13.89
N ASN A 142 -7.40 -4.42 13.95
CA ASN A 142 -6.43 -4.13 12.89
C ASN A 142 -6.61 -5.07 11.68
N HIS A 143 -7.08 -6.30 11.91
CA HIS A 143 -7.08 -7.35 10.90
C HIS A 143 -8.06 -7.09 9.74
N TYR A 144 -9.15 -6.34 9.99
CA TYR A 144 -10.13 -6.06 8.95
C TYR A 144 -9.54 -5.29 7.77
N TRP A 145 -8.70 -4.28 8.03
CA TRP A 145 -8.20 -3.40 6.97
C TRP A 145 -7.11 -4.06 6.15
N THR A 146 -6.30 -4.91 6.79
CA THR A 146 -5.07 -5.45 6.21
C THR A 146 -5.24 -6.82 5.59
N THR A 147 -6.40 -7.49 5.72
CA THR A 147 -6.62 -8.85 5.20
C THR A 147 -8.00 -9.08 4.55
N GLY A 148 -8.16 -10.26 3.95
CA GLY A 148 -9.40 -10.73 3.33
C GLY A 148 -9.57 -10.23 1.90
N ILE A 149 -10.80 -10.36 1.40
CA ILE A 149 -11.20 -9.83 0.09
C ILE A 149 -11.86 -8.46 0.31
N LYS A 150 -11.43 -7.45 -0.46
CA LYS A 150 -11.98 -6.09 -0.45
C LYS A 150 -12.39 -5.68 -1.85
N THR A 151 -13.56 -5.07 -1.99
CA THR A 151 -14.05 -4.51 -3.24
C THR A 151 -13.47 -3.12 -3.51
N ILE A 152 -13.18 -2.82 -4.78
CA ILE A 152 -12.73 -1.51 -5.24
C ILE A 152 -13.69 -0.96 -6.28
N ALA A 153 -14.12 0.29 -6.09
CA ALA A 153 -14.64 1.14 -7.16
C ALA A 153 -13.61 2.20 -7.55
N VAL A 154 -13.65 2.63 -8.81
CA VAL A 154 -12.84 3.72 -9.34
C VAL A 154 -13.77 4.78 -9.88
N VAL A 155 -13.58 6.04 -9.49
CA VAL A 155 -14.37 7.18 -9.96
C VAL A 155 -13.46 8.09 -10.77
N ARG A 156 -13.70 8.16 -12.08
CA ARG A 156 -13.08 9.14 -12.97
C ARG A 156 -13.90 10.43 -12.90
N ILE A 157 -13.35 11.49 -12.31
CA ILE A 157 -14.04 12.78 -12.20
C ILE A 157 -13.59 13.69 -13.35
N SER A 158 -14.55 14.24 -14.10
CA SER A 158 -14.36 15.31 -15.08
C SER A 158 -15.21 16.53 -14.75
N THR A 159 -14.82 17.69 -15.28
CA THR A 159 -15.59 18.94 -15.24
C THR A 159 -16.08 19.31 -16.64
N ARG A 160 -16.71 20.46 -16.80
CA ARG A 160 -17.08 20.99 -18.14
C ARG A 160 -15.86 21.30 -19.03
N ASP A 161 -14.70 21.52 -18.44
CA ASP A 161 -13.50 22.13 -19.04
C ASP A 161 -12.19 21.37 -18.80
N ALA A 162 -12.19 20.30 -17.99
CA ALA A 162 -11.02 19.46 -17.72
C ALA A 162 -11.42 17.99 -17.47
N GLU A 163 -10.56 17.06 -17.85
CA GLU A 163 -10.75 15.62 -17.61
C GLU A 163 -9.40 14.92 -17.37
N PRO A 164 -9.36 13.77 -16.66
CA PRO A 164 -8.13 13.04 -16.43
C PRO A 164 -7.56 12.45 -17.72
N THR A 165 -6.22 12.40 -17.81
CA THR A 165 -5.44 11.86 -18.95
C THR A 165 -5.88 10.45 -19.34
N TYR A 166 -6.18 9.60 -18.36
CA TYR A 166 -6.60 8.22 -18.60
C TYR A 166 -8.11 8.12 -18.82
N SER A 167 -8.53 7.30 -19.78
CA SER A 167 -9.93 6.98 -20.02
C SER A 167 -10.46 5.97 -18.99
N THR A 168 -11.78 5.77 -18.95
CA THR A 168 -12.37 4.68 -18.15
C THR A 168 -11.87 3.30 -18.58
N ALA A 169 -11.67 3.08 -19.89
CA ALA A 169 -11.11 1.84 -20.42
C ALA A 169 -9.66 1.60 -19.98
N ASP A 170 -8.86 2.66 -19.85
CA ASP A 170 -7.50 2.58 -19.31
C ASP A 170 -7.51 2.28 -17.81
N MET A 171 -8.43 2.84 -17.04
CA MET A 171 -8.57 2.53 -15.62
C MET A 171 -9.05 1.09 -15.39
N GLU A 172 -10.02 0.64 -16.17
CA GLU A 172 -10.55 -0.73 -16.11
C GLU A 172 -9.42 -1.74 -16.41
N ARG A 173 -8.66 -1.51 -17.48
CA ARG A 173 -7.48 -2.33 -17.84
C ARG A 173 -6.33 -2.22 -16.83
N GLY A 174 -6.04 -1.02 -16.36
CA GLY A 174 -4.92 -0.70 -15.48
C GLY A 174 -5.08 -1.14 -14.03
N ILE A 175 -6.33 -1.32 -13.57
CA ILE A 175 -6.64 -1.72 -12.18
C ILE A 175 -7.22 -3.14 -12.13
N PHE A 176 -8.13 -3.50 -13.05
CA PHE A 176 -8.85 -4.78 -13.02
C PHE A 176 -8.46 -5.78 -14.12
N GLY A 177 -7.69 -5.35 -15.12
CA GLY A 177 -7.14 -6.21 -16.19
C GLY A 177 -5.66 -6.54 -16.01
N ASP A 178 -4.97 -6.83 -17.11
CA ASP A 178 -3.54 -7.18 -17.15
C ASP A 178 -2.59 -5.97 -17.08
N GLY A 179 -3.09 -4.80 -16.67
CA GLY A 179 -2.33 -3.56 -16.61
C GLY A 179 -2.17 -2.86 -17.98
N LEU A 180 -1.61 -1.64 -17.98
CA LEU A 180 -1.51 -0.86 -19.22
C LEU A 180 -0.43 -1.38 -20.19
N GLU A 181 0.59 -2.06 -19.66
CA GLU A 181 1.66 -2.69 -20.43
C GLU A 181 1.34 -4.15 -20.82
N ASN A 182 0.21 -4.71 -20.34
CA ASN A 182 -0.22 -6.10 -20.50
C ASN A 182 0.78 -7.13 -19.93
N ASP A 183 1.44 -6.78 -18.81
CA ASP A 183 2.41 -7.63 -18.10
C ASP A 183 1.81 -8.34 -16.86
N GLY A 184 0.52 -8.13 -16.60
CA GLY A 184 -0.20 -8.67 -15.44
C GLY A 184 0.00 -7.89 -14.13
N VAL A 185 0.70 -6.76 -14.16
CA VAL A 185 0.99 -5.96 -12.97
C VAL A 185 -0.01 -4.82 -12.82
N THR A 186 -0.78 -4.88 -11.73
CA THR A 186 -1.71 -3.86 -11.28
C THR A 186 -1.60 -3.71 -9.76
N MET A 187 -2.20 -2.67 -9.17
CA MET A 187 -2.24 -2.55 -7.71
C MET A 187 -2.88 -3.79 -7.04
N PRO A 188 -4.03 -4.31 -7.51
CA PRO A 188 -4.59 -5.56 -6.98
C PRO A 188 -3.67 -6.78 -7.08
N THR A 189 -2.97 -7.00 -8.20
CA THR A 189 -2.06 -8.17 -8.32
C THR A 189 -0.81 -8.00 -7.47
N GLN A 190 -0.29 -6.77 -7.34
CA GLN A 190 0.85 -6.47 -6.49
C GLN A 190 0.53 -6.62 -4.99
N TYR A 191 -0.62 -6.14 -4.51
CA TYR A 191 -1.08 -6.39 -3.12
C TYR A 191 -1.29 -7.89 -2.84
N ASN A 192 -1.92 -8.62 -3.77
CA ASN A 192 -2.10 -10.07 -3.63
C ASN A 192 -0.75 -10.80 -3.56
N ALA A 193 0.26 -10.38 -4.35
CA ALA A 193 1.59 -10.97 -4.31
C ALA A 193 2.36 -10.62 -3.02
N CYS A 194 2.41 -9.34 -2.65
CA CYS A 194 3.11 -8.87 -1.44
C CYS A 194 2.52 -9.41 -0.12
N SER A 195 1.27 -9.88 -0.13
CA SER A 195 0.58 -10.45 1.04
C SER A 195 0.45 -11.98 1.00
N PHE A 196 0.98 -12.66 -0.02
CA PHE A 196 0.74 -14.09 -0.27
C PHE A 196 -0.75 -14.46 -0.27
N GLY A 197 -1.58 -13.61 -0.88
CA GLY A 197 -3.03 -13.77 -0.99
C GLY A 197 -3.81 -13.45 0.29
N LYS A 198 -3.15 -13.00 1.38
CA LYS A 198 -3.82 -12.62 2.63
C LYS A 198 -4.64 -11.33 2.50
N LEU A 199 -4.27 -10.42 1.59
CA LEU A 199 -5.09 -9.28 1.16
C LEU A 199 -5.34 -9.33 -0.34
N ARG A 200 -6.61 -9.26 -0.73
CA ARG A 200 -7.04 -9.35 -2.14
C ARG A 200 -8.02 -8.25 -2.47
N PHE A 201 -7.64 -7.39 -3.40
CA PHE A 201 -8.55 -6.41 -3.98
C PHE A 201 -9.25 -7.00 -5.21
N ILE A 202 -10.56 -6.80 -5.30
CA ILE A 202 -11.39 -7.23 -6.43
C ILE A 202 -12.26 -6.07 -6.93
N ARG A 203 -12.72 -6.15 -8.17
CA ARG A 203 -13.67 -5.19 -8.75
C ARG A 203 -14.99 -5.20 -7.96
N SER A 204 -15.52 -4.04 -7.61
CA SER A 204 -16.89 -3.93 -7.10
C SER A 204 -17.92 -4.10 -8.24
N VAL A 205 -19.21 -4.16 -7.91
CA VAL A 205 -20.27 -4.22 -8.93
C VAL A 205 -20.33 -2.98 -9.83
N TYR A 206 -19.77 -1.86 -9.38
CA TYR A 206 -19.71 -0.60 -10.12
C TYR A 206 -18.47 -0.46 -11.01
N GLY A 207 -17.35 -1.13 -10.66
CA GLY A 207 -16.12 -1.10 -11.44
C GLY A 207 -15.54 0.32 -11.58
N VAL A 208 -15.43 0.81 -12.83
CA VAL A 208 -15.05 2.19 -13.13
C VAL A 208 -16.29 3.03 -13.48
N VAL A 209 -16.55 4.08 -12.71
CA VAL A 209 -17.62 5.06 -12.92
C VAL A 209 -17.03 6.33 -13.54
N ASP A 210 -17.57 6.80 -14.67
CA ASP A 210 -17.25 8.11 -15.26
C ASP A 210 -18.25 9.15 -14.74
N LEU A 211 -17.75 10.12 -13.99
CA LEU A 211 -18.56 11.17 -13.38
C LEU A 211 -18.21 12.52 -14.01
N LYS A 212 -19.22 13.22 -14.53
CA LYS A 212 -19.06 14.58 -15.06
C LYS A 212 -19.81 15.60 -14.22
N LEU A 213 -19.05 16.44 -13.53
CA LEU A 213 -19.58 17.56 -12.75
C LEU A 213 -20.01 18.69 -13.70
N ASP A 214 -21.23 19.19 -13.53
CA ASP A 214 -21.80 20.23 -14.41
C ASP A 214 -21.30 21.66 -14.11
N ARG A 215 -19.99 21.80 -13.83
CA ARG A 215 -19.31 23.03 -13.46
C ARG A 215 -17.92 23.09 -14.10
N THR A 216 -17.34 24.28 -14.18
CA THR A 216 -15.93 24.45 -14.57
C THR A 216 -15.00 24.24 -13.38
N LEU A 217 -13.78 23.77 -13.63
CA LEU A 217 -12.80 23.43 -12.59
C LEU A 217 -12.45 24.65 -11.73
N GLY A 218 -12.22 25.80 -12.36
CA GLY A 218 -11.95 27.06 -11.67
C GLY A 218 -13.13 27.65 -10.86
N SER A 219 -14.29 26.98 -10.84
CA SER A 219 -15.42 27.40 -9.99
C SER A 219 -15.44 26.71 -8.62
N PHE A 220 -14.60 25.70 -8.39
CA PHE A 220 -14.47 25.00 -7.12
C PHE A 220 -13.50 25.72 -6.19
N GLU A 221 -13.79 25.77 -4.88
CA GLU A 221 -12.95 26.46 -3.89
C GLU A 221 -11.73 25.62 -3.47
N SER A 222 -11.86 24.29 -3.53
CA SER A 222 -10.83 23.32 -3.11
C SER A 222 -11.07 21.93 -3.75
N VAL A 223 -10.08 21.05 -3.64
CA VAL A 223 -10.21 19.61 -3.97
C VAL A 223 -11.36 18.97 -3.20
N ASP A 224 -11.51 19.28 -1.90
CA ASP A 224 -12.63 18.76 -1.11
C ASP A 224 -13.99 19.23 -1.61
N SER A 225 -14.10 20.45 -2.16
CA SER A 225 -15.36 20.93 -2.74
C SER A 225 -15.72 20.22 -4.07
N ILE A 226 -14.72 19.75 -4.83
CA ILE A 226 -14.91 18.86 -5.98
C ILE A 226 -15.41 17.51 -5.48
N PHE A 227 -14.72 16.93 -4.48
CA PHE A 227 -15.06 15.64 -3.88
C PHE A 227 -16.46 15.62 -3.25
N GLN A 228 -16.84 16.62 -2.45
CA GLN A 228 -18.19 16.74 -1.88
C GLN A 228 -19.27 16.81 -2.97
N SER A 229 -19.00 17.54 -4.07
CA SER A 229 -19.92 17.62 -5.21
C SER A 229 -20.04 16.27 -5.92
N ALA A 230 -18.93 15.56 -6.08
CA ALA A 230 -18.89 14.23 -6.69
C ALA A 230 -19.59 13.17 -5.83
N GLN A 231 -19.32 13.14 -4.52
CA GLN A 231 -19.97 12.28 -3.54
C GLN A 231 -21.49 12.46 -3.57
N LYS A 232 -21.98 13.71 -3.58
CA LYS A 232 -23.40 14.01 -3.68
C LYS A 232 -24.00 13.48 -4.99
N GLN A 233 -23.39 13.79 -6.13
CA GLN A 233 -23.90 13.41 -7.44
C GLN A 233 -23.94 11.88 -7.61
N LEU A 234 -22.90 11.16 -7.16
CA LEU A 234 -22.85 9.69 -7.22
C LEU A 234 -23.94 9.02 -6.36
N VAL A 235 -24.17 9.53 -5.14
CA VAL A 235 -25.23 9.02 -4.26
C VAL A 235 -26.61 9.21 -4.89
N GLU A 236 -26.86 10.37 -5.51
CA GLU A 236 -28.11 10.66 -6.23
C GLU A 236 -28.26 9.84 -7.52
N GLU A 237 -27.22 9.72 -8.35
CA GLU A 237 -27.27 9.00 -9.65
C GLU A 237 -27.34 7.48 -9.52
N HIS A 238 -26.72 6.90 -8.49
CA HIS A 238 -26.73 5.45 -8.25
C HIS A 238 -27.74 4.99 -7.19
N ASN A 239 -28.51 5.91 -6.58
CA ASN A 239 -29.46 5.62 -5.50
C ASN A 239 -28.81 4.81 -4.35
N LEU A 240 -27.73 5.36 -3.79
CA LEU A 240 -26.98 4.76 -2.68
C LEU A 240 -27.49 5.29 -1.33
N ASP A 241 -27.35 4.52 -0.25
CA ASP A 241 -27.55 5.04 1.10
C ASP A 241 -26.30 5.81 1.57
N SER A 242 -25.11 5.37 1.14
CA SER A 242 -23.83 6.03 1.37
C SER A 242 -22.88 5.86 0.17
N ILE A 243 -21.97 6.82 -0.02
CA ILE A 243 -20.94 6.72 -1.07
C ILE A 243 -20.05 5.48 -0.92
N THR A 244 -19.87 4.97 0.30
CA THR A 244 -19.12 3.74 0.58
C THR A 244 -19.78 2.48 0.02
N ASP A 245 -21.04 2.54 -0.38
CA ASP A 245 -21.76 1.40 -0.96
C ASP A 245 -21.25 1.08 -2.38
N LEU A 246 -20.44 1.95 -2.99
CA LEU A 246 -19.68 1.64 -4.21
C LEU A 246 -18.59 0.57 -4.00
N GLY A 247 -18.06 0.43 -2.77
CA GLY A 247 -17.04 -0.59 -2.44
C GLY A 247 -16.21 -0.28 -1.19
N ASP A 248 -15.53 -1.30 -0.65
CA ASP A 248 -14.69 -1.22 0.56
C ASP A 248 -13.54 -0.21 0.45
N LYS A 249 -13.07 0.05 -0.78
CA LYS A 249 -12.14 1.11 -1.14
C LYS A 249 -12.63 1.81 -2.41
N ILE A 250 -12.44 3.13 -2.46
CA ILE A 250 -12.88 3.94 -3.61
C ILE A 250 -11.74 4.88 -4.01
N LEU A 251 -11.32 4.76 -5.27
CA LEU A 251 -10.19 5.47 -5.84
C LEU A 251 -10.71 6.59 -6.76
N PHE A 252 -10.43 7.85 -6.43
CA PHE A 252 -10.90 8.99 -7.22
C PHE A 252 -9.77 9.53 -8.10
N CYS A 253 -9.94 9.46 -9.41
CA CYS A 253 -9.04 10.09 -10.38
C CYS A 253 -9.59 11.47 -10.76
N LEU A 254 -8.91 12.54 -10.32
CA LEU A 254 -9.31 13.93 -10.55
C LEU A 254 -8.61 14.50 -11.79
N PRO A 255 -9.18 15.53 -12.45
CA PRO A 255 -8.57 16.12 -13.63
C PRO A 255 -7.33 16.96 -13.28
N PRO A 256 -6.43 17.22 -14.24
CA PRO A 256 -5.30 18.10 -14.05
C PRO A 256 -5.75 19.54 -13.76
N GLY A 257 -4.88 20.32 -13.13
CA GLY A 257 -5.20 21.69 -12.69
C GLY A 257 -5.86 21.78 -11.31
N THR A 258 -6.07 20.65 -10.63
CA THR A 258 -6.57 20.58 -9.24
C THR A 258 -5.52 20.91 -8.16
N GLY A 259 -4.28 21.22 -8.55
CA GLY A 259 -3.17 21.61 -7.68
C GLY A 259 -1.85 20.92 -8.04
N SER A 260 -0.85 21.08 -7.18
CA SER A 260 0.49 20.45 -7.30
C SER A 260 0.69 19.22 -6.40
N TRP A 261 -0.39 18.69 -5.85
CA TRP A 261 -0.38 17.43 -5.09
C TRP A 261 -0.37 16.25 -6.05
N ILE A 262 0.20 15.12 -5.62
CA ILE A 262 0.23 13.88 -6.39
C ILE A 262 -1.02 13.06 -6.10
N ALA A 263 -1.20 12.74 -4.82
CA ALA A 263 -2.29 11.92 -4.33
C ALA A 263 -2.50 12.17 -2.83
N VAL A 264 -3.63 11.72 -2.27
CA VAL A 264 -3.97 11.91 -0.85
C VAL A 264 -4.95 10.84 -0.38
N ALA A 265 -4.75 10.30 0.81
CA ALA A 265 -5.62 9.32 1.43
C ALA A 265 -5.76 9.53 2.95
N GLY A 266 -6.92 9.12 3.47
CA GLY A 266 -7.15 9.05 4.90
C GLY A 266 -6.57 7.75 5.49
N VAL A 267 -5.87 7.87 6.61
CA VAL A 267 -5.30 6.72 7.31
C VAL A 267 -6.43 5.90 7.95
N ARG A 268 -6.47 4.60 7.64
CA ARG A 268 -7.55 3.67 8.02
C ARG A 268 -8.92 4.22 7.58
N HIS A 269 -9.02 4.59 6.30
CA HIS A 269 -10.22 5.19 5.70
C HIS A 269 -10.55 4.51 4.35
N TRP A 270 -11.74 4.77 3.79
CA TRP A 270 -12.19 4.09 2.57
C TRP A 270 -11.72 4.77 1.26
N ARG A 271 -11.39 6.07 1.29
CA ARG A 271 -11.07 6.87 0.10
C ARG A 271 -9.57 7.11 -0.11
N ALA A 272 -9.15 7.07 -1.37
CA ALA A 272 -7.89 7.62 -1.87
C ALA A 272 -8.17 8.49 -3.11
N LEU A 273 -7.47 9.62 -3.24
CA LEU A 273 -7.63 10.57 -4.35
C LEU A 273 -6.29 10.74 -5.07
N PHE A 274 -6.36 10.88 -6.39
CA PHE A 274 -5.19 10.95 -7.27
C PHE A 274 -5.37 12.08 -8.28
N ASN A 275 -4.29 12.82 -8.55
CA ASN A 275 -4.27 13.90 -9.52
C ASN A 275 -3.85 13.37 -10.90
N ASP A 276 -4.76 13.41 -11.87
CA ASP A 276 -4.49 13.13 -13.28
C ASP A 276 -3.74 11.80 -13.52
N GLN A 277 -2.51 11.84 -14.06
CA GLN A 277 -1.74 10.64 -14.43
C GLN A 277 -1.32 9.77 -13.23
N TRP A 278 -1.41 10.28 -11.99
CA TRP A 278 -1.06 9.49 -10.82
C TRP A 278 -2.08 8.40 -10.49
N CYS A 279 -3.30 8.45 -11.05
CA CYS A 279 -4.34 7.46 -10.75
C CYS A 279 -4.11 6.07 -11.39
N LEU A 280 -3.10 5.92 -12.26
CA LEU A 280 -2.58 4.62 -12.71
C LEU A 280 -1.06 4.46 -12.45
N SER A 281 -0.45 5.31 -11.62
CA SER A 281 0.90 5.05 -11.12
C SER A 281 0.83 3.87 -10.14
N LEU A 282 1.60 2.80 -10.39
CA LEU A 282 1.61 1.65 -9.49
C LEU A 282 2.07 2.07 -8.09
N SER A 283 3.15 2.84 -7.99
CA SER A 283 3.68 3.26 -6.70
C SER A 283 2.72 4.16 -5.92
N ALA A 284 2.05 5.13 -6.57
CA ALA A 284 1.07 5.98 -5.88
C ALA A 284 -0.18 5.18 -5.47
N LEU A 285 -0.70 4.31 -6.33
CA LEU A 285 -1.79 3.41 -5.98
C LEU A 285 -1.44 2.53 -4.78
N MET A 286 -0.23 1.96 -4.73
CA MET A 286 0.23 1.16 -3.59
C MET A 286 0.40 2.01 -2.32
N HIS A 287 0.94 3.23 -2.43
CA HIS A 287 1.17 4.19 -1.33
C HIS A 287 -0.13 4.65 -0.67
N GLU A 288 -1.06 5.19 -1.46
CA GLU A 288 -2.31 5.75 -0.94
C GLU A 288 -3.26 4.68 -0.43
N VAL A 289 -3.35 3.53 -1.12
CA VAL A 289 -4.07 2.36 -0.57
C VAL A 289 -3.36 1.86 0.69
N GLY A 290 -2.04 2.04 0.81
CA GLY A 290 -1.26 1.78 2.03
C GLY A 290 -1.77 2.58 3.22
N HIS A 291 -2.02 3.88 3.05
CA HIS A 291 -2.70 4.71 4.05
C HIS A 291 -4.11 4.18 4.37
N THR A 292 -4.90 3.80 3.35
CA THR A 292 -6.25 3.24 3.60
C THR A 292 -6.26 1.95 4.42
N VAL A 293 -5.14 1.20 4.45
CA VAL A 293 -4.96 0.00 5.29
C VAL A 293 -4.13 0.24 6.55
N GLY A 294 -3.80 1.49 6.87
CA GLY A 294 -3.22 1.92 8.15
C GLY A 294 -1.72 2.18 8.16
N LEU A 295 -1.03 2.14 7.02
CA LEU A 295 0.39 2.49 6.96
C LEU A 295 0.61 4.01 6.96
N MET A 296 1.62 4.48 7.67
CA MET A 296 2.15 5.85 7.52
C MET A 296 3.37 5.89 6.58
N HIS A 297 3.99 7.04 6.40
CA HIS A 297 5.17 7.20 5.53
C HIS A 297 6.39 6.36 5.96
N SER A 298 7.34 6.18 5.04
CA SER A 298 8.67 5.61 5.29
C SER A 298 9.77 6.64 4.98
N ASN A 299 10.51 7.03 6.00
CA ASN A 299 11.43 8.15 6.00
C ASN A 299 12.88 7.66 5.84
N GLU A 300 13.79 8.50 5.36
CA GLU A 300 15.24 8.21 5.38
C GLU A 300 16.02 9.51 5.64
N ALA A 301 17.07 9.46 6.47
CA ALA A 301 18.00 10.57 6.70
C ALA A 301 17.33 11.93 7.02
N GLY A 302 16.23 11.90 7.79
CA GLY A 302 15.44 13.09 8.14
C GLY A 302 14.58 13.65 7.00
N GLN A 303 14.51 12.98 5.85
CA GLN A 303 13.54 13.27 4.79
C GLN A 303 12.29 12.40 4.99
N ILE A 304 11.14 13.07 5.14
CA ILE A 304 9.83 12.40 5.11
C ILE A 304 9.68 11.71 3.75
N TYR A 305 9.11 10.50 3.72
CA TYR A 305 8.90 9.68 2.51
C TYR A 305 10.18 9.42 1.67
N GLY A 306 11.38 9.63 2.24
CA GLY A 306 12.66 9.48 1.52
C GLY A 306 13.06 8.05 1.19
N ASP A 307 12.53 7.07 1.94
CA ASP A 307 12.80 5.64 1.78
C ASP A 307 12.38 5.15 0.39
N GLN A 308 13.25 4.40 -0.30
CA GLN A 308 12.98 3.80 -1.60
C GLN A 308 13.07 2.26 -1.54
N THR A 309 13.10 1.68 -0.34
CA THR A 309 13.08 0.22 -0.14
C THR A 309 11.70 -0.42 -0.28
N GLY A 310 10.64 0.41 -0.25
CA GLY A 310 9.26 -0.01 -0.45
C GLY A 310 8.29 1.15 -0.69
N TYR A 311 7.00 0.84 -0.88
CA TYR A 311 6.04 1.83 -1.43
C TYR A 311 5.66 3.01 -0.53
N MET A 312 5.80 2.91 0.80
CA MET A 312 5.38 4.01 1.70
C MET A 312 6.35 5.19 1.77
N GLY A 313 7.46 5.15 1.01
CA GLY A 313 8.31 6.30 0.78
C GLY A 313 8.07 6.91 -0.60
N PHE A 314 9.09 6.93 -1.46
CA PHE A 314 9.06 7.72 -2.69
C PHE A 314 8.09 7.22 -3.77
N GLY A 315 7.20 8.09 -4.26
CA GLY A 315 6.31 7.81 -5.40
C GLY A 315 6.91 8.11 -6.79
N ARG A 316 6.84 7.14 -7.71
CA ARG A 316 7.25 7.26 -9.13
C ARG A 316 6.04 7.46 -10.04
N LEU A 317 6.11 8.38 -11.00
CA LEU A 317 5.09 8.49 -12.05
C LEU A 317 5.35 7.45 -13.15
N ALA A 318 4.95 6.21 -12.88
CA ALA A 318 5.07 5.10 -13.81
C ALA A 318 3.93 4.09 -13.61
N VAL A 319 3.36 3.61 -14.71
CA VAL A 319 2.38 2.52 -14.72
C VAL A 319 3.12 1.20 -14.52
N ASN A 320 2.47 0.19 -13.91
CA ASN A 320 2.98 -1.18 -13.80
C ASN A 320 4.35 -1.37 -13.07
N THR A 321 5.00 -0.31 -12.58
CA THR A 321 6.36 -0.34 -12.01
C THR A 321 6.60 0.81 -10.99
N PRO A 322 7.57 0.73 -10.05
CA PRO A 322 8.39 -0.42 -9.68
C PRO A 322 7.58 -1.56 -9.07
N ARG A 323 8.00 -2.80 -9.33
CA ARG A 323 7.48 -4.03 -8.70
C ARG A 323 8.23 -4.31 -7.40
N GLN A 324 7.74 -3.78 -6.29
CA GLN A 324 8.34 -3.93 -4.96
C GLN A 324 7.26 -4.22 -3.91
N CYS A 325 7.60 -4.34 -2.63
CA CYS A 325 6.62 -4.44 -1.56
C CYS A 325 6.94 -3.45 -0.44
N PHE A 326 6.34 -3.60 0.73
CA PHE A 326 6.64 -2.76 1.87
C PHE A 326 7.88 -3.26 2.63
N ASN A 327 8.49 -2.36 3.41
CA ASN A 327 9.65 -2.68 4.24
C ASN A 327 9.26 -3.50 5.49
N GLY A 328 10.24 -3.93 6.29
CA GLY A 328 10.04 -4.85 7.42
C GLY A 328 8.98 -4.39 8.42
N HIS A 329 9.10 -3.15 8.93
CA HIS A 329 8.12 -2.61 9.88
C HIS A 329 6.69 -2.57 9.30
N LYS A 330 6.53 -2.12 8.06
CA LYS A 330 5.20 -2.06 7.41
C LYS A 330 4.58 -3.44 7.23
N ASN A 331 5.38 -4.43 6.85
CA ASN A 331 4.92 -5.82 6.69
C ASN A 331 4.53 -6.47 8.03
N ASP A 332 5.14 -6.06 9.14
CA ASP A 332 4.73 -6.45 10.50
C ASP A 332 3.41 -5.79 10.91
N VAL A 333 3.29 -4.45 10.76
CA VAL A 333 2.04 -3.70 11.02
C VAL A 333 0.85 -4.24 10.22
N LEU A 334 1.07 -4.65 8.97
CA LEU A 334 0.04 -5.30 8.14
C LEU A 334 -0.38 -6.68 8.66
N GLY A 335 0.44 -7.33 9.49
CA GLY A 335 0.22 -8.68 10.01
C GLY A 335 0.41 -9.80 8.97
N TRP A 336 0.81 -9.48 7.73
CA TRP A 336 0.93 -10.44 6.63
C TRP A 336 1.95 -11.55 6.87
N TYR A 337 2.93 -11.29 7.75
CA TYR A 337 3.98 -12.25 8.08
C TYR A 337 4.01 -12.61 9.57
N LYS A 338 2.92 -12.34 10.32
CA LYS A 338 2.82 -12.54 11.79
C LYS A 338 3.17 -13.95 12.25
N ASP A 339 2.96 -14.97 11.39
CA ASP A 339 3.33 -16.37 11.62
C ASP A 339 4.81 -16.71 11.28
N ARG A 340 5.62 -15.71 10.90
CA ARG A 340 7.07 -15.74 10.62
C ARG A 340 7.79 -14.49 11.13
N VAL A 341 7.18 -13.73 12.04
CA VAL A 341 7.89 -12.69 12.80
C VAL A 341 8.44 -13.32 14.08
N VAL A 342 9.72 -13.08 14.36
CA VAL A 342 10.35 -13.49 15.63
C VAL A 342 10.76 -12.22 16.36
N ALA A 343 10.14 -12.01 17.53
CA ALA A 343 10.58 -11.00 18.47
C ALA A 343 11.90 -11.43 19.12
N VAL A 344 12.85 -10.51 19.19
CA VAL A 344 14.17 -10.65 19.79
C VAL A 344 14.36 -9.46 20.72
N ASP A 345 14.58 -9.70 22.01
CA ASP A 345 14.96 -8.65 22.95
C ASP A 345 16.40 -8.91 23.41
N PRO A 346 17.42 -8.26 22.79
CA PRO A 346 18.82 -8.48 23.16
C PRO A 346 19.15 -8.09 24.60
N LYS A 347 18.32 -7.27 25.27
CA LYS A 347 18.53 -6.85 26.65
C LYS A 347 17.99 -7.92 27.61
N GLU A 348 16.76 -8.39 27.40
CA GLU A 348 16.15 -9.44 28.23
C GLU A 348 16.73 -10.85 27.93
N ASP A 349 17.27 -11.09 26.72
CA ASP A 349 18.10 -12.26 26.37
C ASP A 349 19.51 -12.25 27.04
N GLY A 350 19.83 -11.23 27.85
CA GLY A 350 21.09 -11.14 28.58
C GLY A 350 22.29 -10.67 27.74
N GLY A 351 22.07 -9.95 26.64
CA GLY A 351 23.10 -9.35 25.79
C GLY A 351 23.85 -10.31 24.86
N GLY A 352 23.64 -11.62 24.99
CA GLY A 352 24.28 -12.64 24.18
C GLY A 352 23.93 -12.51 22.69
N ALA A 353 24.92 -12.44 21.81
CA ALA A 353 24.64 -12.49 20.38
C ALA A 353 24.13 -13.87 19.95
N ARG A 354 23.17 -13.86 19.02
CA ARG A 354 22.50 -15.06 18.48
C ARG A 354 22.50 -14.98 16.96
N LEU A 355 22.57 -16.14 16.30
CA LEU A 355 22.46 -16.26 14.85
C LEU A 355 21.01 -16.61 14.46
N TYR A 356 20.49 -15.90 13.45
CA TYR A 356 19.17 -16.10 12.88
C TYR A 356 19.29 -16.36 11.37
N LYS A 357 18.56 -17.35 10.86
CA LYS A 357 18.36 -17.53 9.42
C LYS A 357 17.08 -16.79 9.01
N ILE A 358 17.23 -15.61 8.43
CA ILE A 358 16.11 -14.80 7.95
C ILE A 358 15.83 -15.17 6.50
N ALA A 359 14.67 -15.76 6.24
CA ALA A 359 14.20 -16.06 4.90
C ALA A 359 13.80 -14.77 4.15
N ALA A 360 14.05 -14.75 2.84
CA ALA A 360 13.57 -13.69 1.97
C ALA A 360 12.03 -13.73 1.92
N PHE A 361 11.39 -12.59 2.19
CA PHE A 361 9.92 -12.54 2.25
C PHE A 361 9.24 -12.95 0.93
N VAL A 362 9.92 -12.75 -0.20
CA VAL A 362 9.51 -13.21 -1.54
C VAL A 362 9.46 -14.72 -1.73
N ASP A 363 10.03 -15.50 -0.80
CA ASP A 363 9.98 -16.96 -0.75
C ASP A 363 9.27 -17.44 0.55
N TYR A 364 8.38 -16.64 1.15
CA TYR A 364 7.65 -16.99 2.40
C TYR A 364 6.89 -18.32 2.32
N ASP A 365 6.38 -18.68 1.14
CA ASP A 365 5.72 -19.97 0.87
C ASP A 365 6.66 -21.19 0.98
N LYS A 366 7.98 -20.95 0.92
CA LYS A 366 9.04 -21.96 1.13
C LYS A 366 9.65 -21.89 2.53
N ALA A 367 9.42 -20.82 3.28
CA ALA A 367 10.00 -20.62 4.61
C ALA A 367 9.31 -21.55 5.64
N ALA A 368 10.11 -22.41 6.28
CA ALA A 368 9.61 -23.30 7.33
C ALA A 368 9.04 -22.51 8.50
N SER A 369 8.16 -23.12 9.32
CA SER A 369 7.47 -22.42 10.42
C SER A 369 8.38 -21.83 11.50
N ASN A 370 9.65 -22.26 11.54
CA ASN A 370 10.69 -21.77 12.44
C ASN A 370 11.72 -20.86 11.77
N GLU A 371 11.56 -20.53 10.48
CA GLU A 371 12.44 -19.63 9.72
C GLU A 371 11.80 -18.24 9.65
N PRO A 372 12.28 -17.25 10.43
CA PRO A 372 11.71 -15.91 10.40
C PRO A 372 11.87 -15.27 9.02
N VAL A 373 10.86 -14.50 8.62
CA VAL A 373 10.91 -13.58 7.47
C VAL A 373 11.19 -12.16 7.94
N ILE A 374 10.78 -11.83 9.17
CA ILE A 374 11.04 -10.56 9.84
C ILE A 374 11.59 -10.89 11.23
N LEU A 375 12.63 -10.18 11.66
CA LEU A 375 12.96 -10.06 13.09
C LEU A 375 12.47 -8.70 13.58
N ASP A 376 11.69 -8.71 14.67
CA ASP A 376 11.42 -7.53 15.47
C ASP A 376 12.45 -7.49 16.61
N VAL A 377 13.32 -6.48 16.61
CA VAL A 377 14.36 -6.29 17.62
C VAL A 377 13.90 -5.22 18.60
N GLY A 378 13.46 -5.68 19.78
CA GLY A 378 13.03 -4.87 20.92
C GLY A 378 11.71 -4.11 20.72
N GLY A 379 10.89 -4.41 19.71
CA GLY A 379 9.70 -3.61 19.37
C GLY A 379 10.04 -2.27 18.69
N GLN A 380 11.27 -2.11 18.21
CA GLN A 380 11.78 -0.84 17.66
C GLN A 380 12.46 -1.02 16.29
N ILE A 381 13.29 -2.04 16.10
CA ILE A 381 14.08 -2.23 14.86
C ILE A 381 13.67 -3.50 14.15
N PHE A 382 13.17 -3.36 12.92
CA PHE A 382 12.69 -4.44 12.09
C PHE A 382 13.71 -4.80 11.01
N LEU A 383 14.05 -6.10 10.92
CA LEU A 383 15.02 -6.65 9.98
C LEU A 383 14.31 -7.55 8.97
N GLN A 384 14.45 -7.24 7.68
CA GLN A 384 13.86 -8.00 6.57
C GLN A 384 14.88 -8.18 5.44
N TYR A 385 14.99 -9.38 4.89
CA TYR A 385 15.82 -9.58 3.69
C TYR A 385 15.08 -9.08 2.44
N ASN A 386 15.40 -7.87 1.99
CA ASN A 386 14.73 -7.19 0.88
C ASN A 386 15.23 -7.71 -0.48
N ARG A 387 14.93 -8.98 -0.77
CA ARG A 387 15.41 -9.69 -1.97
C ARG A 387 14.72 -9.17 -3.23
N ALA A 388 15.50 -8.67 -4.19
CA ALA A 388 14.98 -8.23 -5.48
C ALA A 388 14.76 -9.44 -6.41
N LYS A 389 13.58 -10.07 -6.31
CA LYS A 389 13.18 -11.31 -6.97
C LYS A 389 11.65 -11.38 -7.08
N GLY A 390 11.14 -12.04 -8.12
CA GLY A 390 9.71 -12.28 -8.28
C GLY A 390 8.89 -11.00 -8.34
N PHE A 391 7.90 -10.87 -7.47
CA PHE A 391 7.06 -9.66 -7.36
C PHE A 391 7.78 -8.46 -6.71
N ASN A 392 8.96 -8.65 -6.14
CA ASN A 392 9.82 -7.60 -5.58
C ASN A 392 11.04 -7.28 -6.47
N VAL A 393 11.04 -7.71 -7.74
CA VAL A 393 12.21 -7.58 -8.63
C VAL A 393 12.60 -6.13 -8.95
N GLY A 394 11.66 -5.19 -8.82
CA GLY A 394 11.82 -3.76 -9.11
C GLY A 394 12.21 -2.91 -7.91
N THR A 395 12.59 -3.48 -6.76
CA THR A 395 13.13 -2.72 -5.61
C THR A 395 14.32 -1.87 -6.04
N GLU A 396 14.16 -0.55 -5.93
CA GLU A 396 15.12 0.42 -6.46
C GLU A 396 16.29 0.68 -5.49
N GLU A 397 16.03 0.61 -4.18
CA GLU A 397 16.98 0.94 -3.12
C GLU A 397 17.15 -0.24 -2.15
N LYS A 398 18.40 -0.50 -1.71
CA LYS A 398 18.79 -1.61 -0.80
C LYS A 398 18.24 -3.00 -1.19
N GLY A 399 17.92 -3.20 -2.47
CA GLY A 399 17.59 -4.51 -3.04
C GLY A 399 18.74 -5.52 -2.86
N ASN A 400 18.40 -6.73 -2.46
CA ASN A 400 19.32 -7.82 -2.10
C ASN A 400 20.19 -7.54 -0.85
N THR A 401 19.71 -6.72 0.07
CA THR A 401 20.34 -6.49 1.38
C THR A 401 19.36 -6.79 2.53
N LEU A 402 19.87 -6.97 3.74
CA LEU A 402 19.06 -6.94 4.95
C LEU A 402 18.71 -5.48 5.27
N THR A 403 17.48 -5.05 5.00
CA THR A 403 17.01 -3.70 5.36
C THR A 403 16.77 -3.60 6.86
N ILE A 404 17.13 -2.46 7.43
CA ILE A 404 16.96 -2.11 8.84
C ILE A 404 16.00 -0.91 8.90
N THR A 405 14.84 -1.10 9.52
CA THR A 405 13.82 -0.04 9.64
C THR A 405 13.40 0.15 11.09
N GLU A 406 13.49 1.38 11.58
CA GLU A 406 13.06 1.79 12.92
C GLU A 406 11.59 2.22 12.93
N TYR A 407 10.88 1.86 14.00
CA TYR A 407 9.55 2.38 14.37
C TYR A 407 9.69 3.58 15.30
N ASP A 408 8.97 4.67 15.00
CA ASP A 408 9.01 5.94 15.76
C ASP A 408 7.82 6.14 16.72
N GLY A 409 6.92 5.15 16.82
CA GLY A 409 5.68 5.24 17.59
C GLY A 409 4.42 5.57 16.78
N THR A 410 4.49 5.89 15.48
CA THR A 410 3.35 6.48 14.73
C THR A 410 2.93 5.72 13.45
N ASP A 411 2.91 4.38 13.47
CA ASP A 411 2.81 3.48 12.28
C ASP A 411 3.79 3.84 11.12
N SER A 412 4.72 4.77 11.35
CA SER A 412 5.75 5.28 10.46
C SER A 412 7.02 4.45 10.58
N SER A 413 7.92 4.51 9.60
CA SER A 413 9.23 3.87 9.72
C SER A 413 10.35 4.79 9.25
N THR A 414 11.53 4.70 9.84
CA THR A 414 12.75 5.29 9.29
C THR A 414 13.71 4.19 8.83
N ASN A 415 14.14 4.25 7.59
CA ASN A 415 15.16 3.37 7.03
C ASN A 415 16.53 3.78 7.58
N LEU A 416 17.15 2.91 8.37
CA LEU A 416 18.45 3.13 9.01
C LEU A 416 19.61 2.59 8.17
N GLY A 417 19.35 1.66 7.24
CA GLY A 417 20.40 1.05 6.44
C GLY A 417 19.98 -0.23 5.71
N GLY A 418 20.92 -0.79 4.95
CA GLY A 418 20.77 -2.07 4.26
C GLY A 418 22.11 -2.80 4.23
N LEU A 419 22.20 -3.97 4.87
CA LEU A 419 23.46 -4.70 5.04
C LEU A 419 23.64 -5.84 4.03
N LYS A 420 24.83 -5.93 3.46
CA LYS A 420 25.34 -7.09 2.71
C LYS A 420 26.21 -7.98 3.60
N VAL A 421 26.57 -9.16 3.09
CA VAL A 421 27.49 -10.08 3.75
C VAL A 421 28.78 -9.38 4.19
N GLY A 422 29.10 -9.47 5.48
CA GLY A 422 30.25 -8.84 6.13
C GLY A 422 29.97 -7.46 6.72
N GLU A 423 28.93 -6.74 6.26
CA GLU A 423 28.58 -5.40 6.75
C GLU A 423 27.82 -5.49 8.08
N GLU A 424 28.08 -4.51 8.96
CA GLU A 424 27.52 -4.42 10.32
C GLU A 424 26.87 -3.04 10.56
N PHE A 425 25.85 -3.04 11.42
CA PHE A 425 25.14 -1.87 11.93
C PHE A 425 25.25 -1.85 13.45
N GLY A 426 25.33 -0.64 14.03
CA GLY A 426 25.51 -0.41 15.45
C GLY A 426 24.64 0.73 15.97
N GLU A 427 23.67 0.43 16.84
CA GLU A 427 22.82 1.43 17.51
C GLU A 427 23.32 1.67 18.93
N TYR A 428 23.78 2.89 19.24
CA TYR A 428 24.40 3.21 20.53
C TYR A 428 23.36 3.35 21.65
N ASN A 429 23.65 2.77 22.82
CA ASN A 429 22.79 2.86 24.00
C ASN A 429 21.36 2.34 23.71
N PHE A 430 21.25 1.25 22.93
CA PHE A 430 19.98 0.68 22.50
C PHE A 430 19.04 0.48 23.70
N GLN A 431 17.85 1.07 23.63
CA GLN A 431 16.83 1.06 24.69
C GLN A 431 17.35 1.44 26.09
N HIS A 432 18.28 2.40 26.15
CA HIS A 432 18.91 2.88 27.40
C HIS A 432 19.69 1.80 28.17
N SER A 433 20.13 0.74 27.49
CA SER A 433 20.89 -0.36 28.09
C SER A 433 22.32 0.00 28.52
N GLY A 434 22.88 1.10 28.00
CA GLY A 434 24.31 1.42 28.09
C GLY A 434 25.20 0.68 27.08
N HIS A 435 24.62 -0.22 26.28
CA HIS A 435 25.32 -1.09 25.32
C HIS A 435 24.99 -0.71 23.86
N VAL A 436 25.81 -1.17 22.92
CA VAL A 436 25.56 -1.02 21.48
C VAL A 436 24.83 -2.25 20.95
N LEU A 437 23.67 -2.07 20.31
CA LEU A 437 23.06 -3.16 19.54
C LEU A 437 23.89 -3.38 18.27
N MET A 438 24.45 -4.57 18.13
CA MET A 438 25.22 -4.99 16.96
C MET A 438 24.40 -5.95 16.10
N ILE A 439 24.23 -5.58 14.82
CA ILE A 439 23.60 -6.41 13.79
C ILE A 439 24.60 -6.63 12.66
N GLN A 440 24.84 -7.86 12.22
CA GLN A 440 25.78 -8.16 11.11
C GLN A 440 25.27 -9.30 10.25
N VAL A 441 25.37 -9.16 8.92
CA VAL A 441 25.06 -10.25 7.99
C VAL A 441 26.29 -11.13 7.82
N CYS A 442 26.20 -12.38 8.24
CA CYS A 442 27.31 -13.35 8.18
C CYS A 442 27.42 -14.03 6.81
N GLU A 443 26.28 -14.36 6.19
CA GLU A 443 26.20 -15.17 4.97
C GLU A 443 24.88 -14.91 4.22
N THR A 444 24.86 -15.14 2.90
CA THR A 444 23.64 -15.25 2.10
C THR A 444 23.54 -16.67 1.56
N ILE A 445 22.39 -17.30 1.80
CA ILE A 445 22.03 -18.62 1.30
C ILE A 445 21.16 -18.41 0.05
N ILE A 446 21.52 -19.08 -1.05
CA ILE A 446 20.69 -19.15 -2.26
C ILE A 446 19.78 -20.37 -2.10
N GLY A 447 18.48 -20.14 -2.19
CA GLY A 447 17.46 -21.20 -2.10
C GLY A 447 17.21 -21.90 -3.44
N ASP A 448 16.18 -22.73 -3.46
CA ASP A 448 15.78 -23.51 -4.64
C ASP A 448 14.25 -23.50 -4.82
N SER A 449 13.69 -24.59 -5.36
CA SER A 449 12.25 -24.79 -5.47
C SER A 449 11.55 -25.03 -4.13
N ASN A 450 12.26 -25.57 -3.13
CA ASN A 450 11.69 -26.04 -1.86
C ASN A 450 12.26 -25.29 -0.63
N SER A 451 13.27 -24.43 -0.83
CA SER A 451 13.93 -23.66 0.20
C SER A 451 14.04 -22.18 -0.19
N PRO A 452 13.91 -21.24 0.76
CA PRO A 452 13.95 -19.81 0.47
C PRO A 452 15.39 -19.31 0.24
N ASP A 453 15.56 -18.23 -0.55
CA ASP A 453 16.76 -17.40 -0.42
C ASP A 453 16.78 -16.85 1.02
N ALA A 454 17.94 -16.77 1.67
CA ALA A 454 18.00 -16.36 3.09
C ALA A 454 19.31 -15.64 3.43
N MET A 455 19.35 -15.00 4.61
CA MET A 455 20.57 -14.45 5.21
C MET A 455 20.77 -15.03 6.61
N ILE A 456 22.03 -15.37 6.93
CA ILE A 456 22.43 -15.65 8.31
C ILE A 456 22.85 -14.32 8.95
N VAL A 457 22.19 -13.93 10.03
CA VAL A 457 22.36 -12.62 10.67
C VAL A 457 22.69 -12.82 12.15
N SER A 458 23.75 -12.16 12.63
CA SER A 458 24.05 -12.05 14.05
C SER A 458 23.34 -10.81 14.63
N VAL A 459 22.66 -10.97 15.76
CA VAL A 459 22.05 -9.87 16.54
C VAL A 459 22.44 -10.04 18.00
N GLY A 460 22.92 -8.99 18.68
CA GLY A 460 23.29 -9.02 20.10
C GLY A 460 23.79 -7.66 20.62
N LEU A 461 24.19 -7.60 21.90
CA LEU A 461 24.78 -6.39 22.50
C LEU A 461 26.32 -6.48 22.50
N ASP A 462 26.98 -5.42 22.06
CA ASP A 462 28.44 -5.20 21.95
C ASP A 462 29.24 -6.24 21.13
N GLN A 463 28.61 -7.28 20.59
CA GLN A 463 29.29 -8.42 19.98
C GLN A 463 28.56 -9.00 18.76
N SER A 464 29.30 -9.67 17.88
CA SER A 464 28.78 -10.39 16.71
C SER A 464 29.40 -11.78 16.60
N LEU A 465 28.60 -12.77 16.21
CA LEU A 465 29.03 -14.15 15.99
C LEU A 465 29.55 -14.43 14.58
N CYS A 466 29.42 -13.51 13.61
CA CYS A 466 29.79 -13.79 12.21
C CYS A 466 31.27 -14.18 12.04
N ARG A 467 32.17 -13.62 12.88
CA ARG A 467 33.61 -13.96 12.88
C ARG A 467 33.89 -15.39 13.37
N ASN A 468 32.96 -15.98 14.13
CA ASN A 468 33.04 -17.36 14.61
C ASN A 468 32.27 -18.33 13.68
N ALA A 469 31.18 -17.86 13.05
CA ALA A 469 30.38 -18.65 12.10
C ALA A 469 31.21 -19.15 10.91
N GLN A 470 32.21 -18.38 10.46
CA GLN A 470 33.11 -18.76 9.37
C GLN A 470 34.00 -19.99 9.66
N MET A 471 34.09 -20.44 10.92
CA MET A 471 34.76 -21.70 11.31
C MET A 471 33.78 -22.86 11.56
N ALA A 472 32.47 -22.65 11.40
CA ALA A 472 31.42 -23.62 11.70
C ALA A 472 30.63 -24.06 10.46
N SER A 473 31.25 -24.03 9.27
CA SER A 473 30.72 -24.77 8.12
C SER A 473 30.89 -26.28 8.37
N PRO A 474 29.85 -27.11 8.17
CA PRO A 474 29.93 -28.54 8.45
C PRO A 474 30.75 -29.27 7.38
N GLN A 475 32.09 -29.28 7.54
CA GLN A 475 32.84 -30.44 7.08
C GLN A 475 32.31 -31.66 7.82
N ALA A 476 31.78 -32.62 7.07
CA ALA A 476 31.25 -33.86 7.60
C ALA A 476 32.39 -34.71 8.20
N ASP A 477 32.70 -34.49 9.47
CA ASP A 477 33.62 -35.34 10.23
C ASP A 477 32.84 -36.45 10.93
N ILE A 478 32.78 -37.61 10.28
CA ILE A 478 32.20 -38.82 10.86
C ILE A 478 33.23 -39.43 11.81
N GLN A 479 33.15 -39.11 13.10
CA GLN A 479 33.69 -40.01 14.12
C GLN A 479 33.08 -39.87 15.52
N GLY A 480 32.28 -40.89 15.88
CA GLY A 480 32.46 -41.58 17.17
C GLY A 480 31.74 -41.05 18.40
N MET A 481 30.46 -41.43 18.56
CA MET A 481 29.88 -41.74 19.87
C MET A 481 29.14 -43.09 19.78
N PRO A 482 29.25 -43.98 20.80
CA PRO A 482 28.89 -45.39 20.64
C PRO A 482 27.46 -45.72 21.05
N PHE A 483 26.79 -46.58 20.29
CA PHE A 483 25.57 -47.29 20.71
C PHE A 483 25.76 -48.81 20.58
N PRO A 484 25.12 -49.62 21.45
CA PRO A 484 25.48 -51.03 21.62
C PRO A 484 24.91 -51.96 20.54
N LEU A 485 25.67 -53.03 20.28
CA LEU A 485 25.35 -54.09 19.33
C LEU A 485 24.10 -54.89 19.72
N THR A 486 23.28 -55.29 18.73
CA THR A 486 22.66 -56.63 18.74
C THR A 486 22.24 -57.14 17.35
N ALA A 487 22.67 -58.37 17.04
CA ALA A 487 22.08 -59.36 16.10
C ALA A 487 21.70 -58.95 14.64
N SER A 488 22.60 -59.30 13.71
CA SER A 488 22.28 -59.76 12.33
C SER A 488 21.70 -61.21 12.37
N PRO A 489 21.15 -61.85 11.28
CA PRO A 489 21.86 -62.00 9.98
C PRO A 489 21.07 -62.22 8.65
N THR A 490 21.77 -62.03 7.52
CA THR A 490 21.53 -62.61 6.15
C THR A 490 20.27 -62.10 5.39
N VAL A 491 20.22 -61.91 4.05
CA VAL A 491 20.88 -62.58 2.89
C VAL A 491 21.18 -61.58 1.73
N SER A 492 22.20 -61.86 0.90
CA SER A 492 22.63 -61.10 -0.33
C SER A 492 22.32 -61.90 -1.63
N PRO A 493 22.78 -61.55 -2.87
CA PRO A 493 23.36 -60.32 -3.43
C PRO A 493 22.79 -59.94 -4.83
N THR A 494 23.64 -59.30 -5.67
CA THR A 494 23.56 -59.00 -7.13
C THR A 494 22.68 -57.79 -7.50
N VAL A 495 22.98 -56.97 -8.53
CA VAL A 495 23.96 -57.04 -9.66
C VAL A 495 24.76 -55.72 -9.78
N ALA A 496 25.91 -55.71 -10.47
CA ALA A 496 26.66 -54.51 -10.87
C ALA A 496 26.81 -54.40 -12.40
N THR A 497 26.81 -53.18 -12.95
CA THR A 497 27.11 -52.89 -14.38
C THR A 497 28.05 -51.70 -14.52
N ASN A 498 29.01 -51.81 -15.45
CA ASN A 498 30.15 -50.90 -15.62
C ASN A 498 30.00 -49.89 -16.79
N TYR A 499 30.88 -48.88 -16.79
CA TYR A 499 31.28 -47.98 -17.91
C TYR A 499 30.36 -46.78 -18.26
N PRO A 500 30.92 -45.69 -18.85
CA PRO A 500 32.14 -44.99 -18.43
C PRO A 500 32.02 -43.44 -18.42
N THR A 501 33.04 -42.79 -17.84
CA THR A 501 33.24 -41.33 -17.75
C THR A 501 33.33 -40.61 -19.11
N MET A 502 32.67 -39.44 -19.24
CA MET A 502 33.11 -38.33 -20.10
C MET A 502 32.80 -36.97 -19.45
N THR A 503 33.82 -36.12 -19.32
CA THR A 503 33.77 -34.67 -19.04
C THR A 503 34.93 -34.02 -19.79
N PRO A 504 34.98 -32.68 -19.94
CA PRO A 504 33.92 -31.70 -20.14
C PRO A 504 34.15 -30.90 -21.46
N THR A 505 33.23 -30.01 -21.85
CA THR A 505 33.58 -28.91 -22.78
C THR A 505 32.78 -27.64 -22.49
N LEU A 506 33.48 -26.55 -22.19
CA LEU A 506 32.94 -25.20 -22.08
C LEU A 506 33.27 -24.41 -23.36
N SER A 507 32.29 -23.70 -23.92
CA SER A 507 32.51 -22.49 -24.73
C SER A 507 31.22 -21.68 -24.88
N PRO A 508 31.30 -20.34 -25.03
CA PRO A 508 30.20 -19.44 -24.66
C PRO A 508 29.20 -19.17 -25.81
N THR A 509 27.94 -18.99 -25.44
CA THR A 509 26.88 -18.52 -26.35
C THR A 509 26.96 -16.99 -26.50
N SER A 510 26.85 -16.48 -27.73
CA SER A 510 26.86 -15.03 -28.00
C SER A 510 25.53 -14.35 -27.63
N PRO A 511 25.54 -13.07 -27.22
CA PRO A 511 24.32 -12.35 -26.84
C PRO A 511 23.40 -12.04 -28.04
N PRO A 512 22.07 -11.95 -27.84
CA PRO A 512 21.13 -11.63 -28.90
C PRO A 512 21.21 -10.15 -29.32
N VAL A 513 21.14 -9.91 -30.64
CA VAL A 513 21.10 -8.56 -31.22
C VAL A 513 19.65 -8.18 -31.50
N LEU A 514 19.15 -7.15 -30.81
CA LEU A 514 17.86 -6.52 -31.12
C LEU A 514 18.04 -5.48 -32.23
N ASN A 515 17.22 -5.57 -33.28
CA ASN A 515 17.27 -4.67 -34.43
C ASN A 515 16.08 -3.69 -34.36
N PRO A 516 16.28 -2.36 -34.18
CA PRO A 516 15.17 -1.42 -33.99
C PRO A 516 14.49 -1.03 -35.31
N THR A 517 13.17 -0.97 -35.34
CA THR A 517 12.40 -0.55 -36.52
C THR A 517 11.90 0.90 -36.40
N HIS A 518 12.37 1.74 -37.33
CA HIS A 518 11.83 3.02 -37.83
C HIS A 518 11.01 3.99 -36.94
N ARG A 519 11.49 5.25 -36.92
CA ARG A 519 10.78 6.48 -36.50
C ARG A 519 10.54 7.40 -37.73
N PRO A 520 9.98 8.62 -37.57
CA PRO A 520 8.62 9.00 -37.98
C PRO A 520 8.55 9.77 -39.32
N THR A 521 7.36 9.86 -39.92
CA THR A 521 7.06 10.76 -41.05
C THR A 521 6.32 12.02 -40.62
N THR A 522 6.71 13.16 -41.21
CA THR A 522 6.24 14.52 -40.89
C THR A 522 5.12 15.00 -41.83
N SER A 523 4.20 15.82 -41.27
CA SER A 523 3.35 16.78 -42.02
C SER A 523 4.23 17.80 -42.80
N PRO A 524 3.73 18.57 -43.81
CA PRO A 524 2.55 19.44 -43.65
C PRO A 524 1.67 19.81 -44.89
N THR A 525 0.55 20.49 -44.58
CA THR A 525 -0.19 21.50 -45.40
C THR A 525 -0.87 21.12 -46.72
N HIS A 526 -2.19 21.35 -46.79
CA HIS A 526 -2.74 22.46 -47.61
C HIS A 526 -4.14 22.90 -47.14
N SER A 527 -4.49 24.16 -47.43
CA SER A 527 -5.77 24.81 -47.07
C SER A 527 -6.74 24.85 -48.25
N SER A 528 -8.06 24.76 -47.98
CA SER A 528 -9.13 25.17 -48.91
C SER A 528 -10.42 25.48 -48.14
N MET A 529 -11.02 26.65 -48.42
CA MET A 529 -12.41 26.97 -48.08
C MET A 529 -13.36 26.15 -48.99
N PHE A 530 -14.57 25.79 -48.52
CA PHE A 530 -15.82 26.45 -48.91
C PHE A 530 -17.06 25.85 -48.23
N THR A 531 -18.07 26.70 -48.15
CA THR A 531 -19.45 26.63 -47.62
C THR A 531 -20.26 25.32 -47.69
N GLU A 532 -21.08 25.16 -46.65
CA GLU A 532 -22.44 24.58 -46.60
C GLU A 532 -23.01 23.85 -47.83
N THR A 533 -23.50 22.62 -47.59
CA THR A 533 -24.85 22.24 -48.07
C THR A 533 -25.49 21.26 -47.08
N SER A 534 -26.75 21.49 -46.75
CA SER A 534 -27.54 20.61 -45.89
C SER A 534 -28.01 19.35 -46.62
N HIS A 535 -28.01 18.20 -45.96
CA HIS A 535 -29.08 17.19 -46.13
C HIS A 535 -29.15 16.17 -44.98
N SER A 536 -30.38 15.75 -44.71
CA SER A 536 -30.76 14.78 -43.68
C SER A 536 -30.31 13.36 -44.02
N THR A 537 -29.88 12.59 -43.01
CA THR A 537 -29.95 11.12 -43.00
C THR A 537 -30.40 10.60 -41.63
N ASN A 538 -31.08 9.46 -41.63
CA ASN A 538 -31.89 8.98 -40.51
C ASN A 538 -31.10 8.19 -39.46
N SER A 539 -31.47 8.34 -38.19
CA SER A 539 -31.04 7.46 -37.09
C SER A 539 -31.76 6.09 -37.16
N PRO A 540 -31.08 4.96 -36.91
CA PRO A 540 -31.72 3.67 -36.69
C PRO A 540 -32.17 3.53 -35.22
N THR A 541 -33.48 3.43 -34.99
CA THR A 541 -34.04 3.12 -33.67
C THR A 541 -34.02 1.61 -33.44
N PHE A 542 -33.19 1.12 -32.50
CA PHE A 542 -33.29 -0.25 -32.01
C PHE A 542 -34.27 -0.34 -30.84
N ARG A 543 -35.28 -1.21 -30.97
CA ARG A 543 -36.15 -1.64 -29.88
C ARG A 543 -35.58 -2.92 -29.24
N PRO A 544 -35.58 -3.06 -27.91
CA PRO A 544 -35.47 -4.36 -27.26
C PRO A 544 -36.77 -5.15 -27.45
N SER A 545 -36.67 -6.47 -27.60
CA SER A 545 -37.82 -7.39 -27.58
C SER A 545 -38.08 -7.91 -26.17
N GLU A 546 -39.33 -7.89 -25.74
CA GLU A 546 -39.80 -8.70 -24.61
C GLU A 546 -39.77 -10.18 -25.02
N ASP A 547 -39.01 -11.01 -24.29
CA ASP A 547 -39.47 -12.34 -23.87
C ASP A 547 -38.53 -12.93 -22.80
N THR A 548 -39.08 -13.73 -21.88
CA THR A 548 -38.45 -14.41 -20.71
C THR A 548 -38.42 -13.67 -19.35
N ALA A 549 -39.60 -13.40 -18.79
CA ALA A 549 -39.77 -13.03 -17.39
C ALA A 549 -41.00 -13.70 -16.71
N GLU A 550 -41.14 -15.03 -16.79
CA GLU A 550 -42.21 -15.75 -16.09
C GLU A 550 -41.80 -17.13 -15.53
N ALA A 551 -40.89 -17.11 -14.55
CA ALA A 551 -40.60 -18.14 -13.54
C ALA A 551 -39.51 -17.54 -12.63
N ILE A 552 -39.61 -17.37 -11.31
CA ILE A 552 -40.39 -18.06 -10.27
C ILE A 552 -40.84 -17.03 -9.21
N ARG A 553 -42.13 -17.03 -8.83
CA ARG A 553 -42.60 -16.52 -7.53
C ARG A 553 -43.47 -17.57 -6.86
N SER A 554 -42.86 -18.47 -6.09
CA SER A 554 -43.59 -19.19 -5.04
C SER A 554 -42.65 -19.84 -4.04
N ILE A 555 -43.17 -19.98 -2.81
CA ILE A 555 -42.64 -20.69 -1.63
C ILE A 555 -41.82 -19.81 -0.67
N GLU A 556 -42.56 -19.09 0.16
CA GLU A 556 -42.16 -18.87 1.56
C GLU A 556 -42.47 -20.13 2.39
N GLY A 557 -41.67 -20.37 3.43
CA GLY A 557 -42.06 -21.22 4.56
C GLY A 557 -41.38 -22.58 4.67
N LEU A 558 -40.30 -22.65 5.45
CA LEU A 558 -40.24 -23.31 6.77
C LEU A 558 -38.79 -23.26 7.34
N PRO A 559 -38.60 -23.25 8.67
CA PRO A 559 -37.30 -23.02 9.29
C PRO A 559 -36.51 -24.32 9.49
N PHE A 560 -35.18 -24.27 9.40
CA PHE A 560 -34.32 -25.33 9.92
C PHE A 560 -33.08 -24.80 10.65
N THR A 561 -32.93 -25.27 11.89
CA THR A 561 -31.76 -25.09 12.74
C THR A 561 -30.66 -26.11 12.39
N ARG A 562 -29.38 -25.70 12.38
CA ARG A 562 -28.29 -26.24 13.24
C ARG A 562 -26.88 -25.99 12.67
N THR A 563 -26.01 -25.54 13.57
CA THR A 563 -24.57 -25.80 13.71
C THR A 563 -23.92 -26.88 12.81
N PRO A 564 -22.74 -26.62 12.21
CA PRO A 564 -21.81 -27.65 11.76
C PRO A 564 -20.75 -27.99 12.84
N THR A 565 -20.32 -29.25 12.90
CA THR A 565 -19.18 -29.70 13.71
C THR A 565 -18.30 -30.65 12.88
N LEU A 566 -17.07 -30.21 12.62
CA LEU A 566 -15.82 -30.96 12.33
C LEU A 566 -15.86 -32.29 11.50
N ALA A 567 -15.33 -32.18 10.26
CA ALA A 567 -14.20 -33.00 9.73
C ALA A 567 -14.40 -34.55 9.52
N PRO A 568 -13.37 -35.32 9.09
CA PRO A 568 -12.86 -35.35 7.71
C PRO A 568 -12.68 -36.77 7.11
N SER A 569 -12.53 -36.88 5.78
CA SER A 569 -11.95 -38.01 5.00
C SER A 569 -12.09 -37.71 3.49
N ALA A 570 -11.36 -38.26 2.52
CA ALA A 570 -10.09 -38.98 2.34
C ALA A 570 -10.09 -39.42 0.85
N LEU A 571 -8.93 -39.59 0.20
CA LEU A 571 -8.81 -39.97 -1.22
C LEU A 571 -9.29 -41.42 -1.48
N PRO A 572 -9.52 -41.82 -2.76
CA PRO A 572 -8.46 -42.59 -3.43
C PRO A 572 -8.26 -42.32 -4.93
N VAL A 573 -7.20 -42.95 -5.46
CA VAL A 573 -6.58 -42.85 -6.80
C VAL A 573 -7.17 -43.86 -7.79
N ALA A 574 -7.27 -43.51 -9.09
CA ALA A 574 -6.77 -44.29 -10.25
C ALA A 574 -7.33 -43.84 -11.62
N ALA A 575 -6.45 -43.72 -12.62
CA ALA A 575 -6.78 -43.80 -14.05
C ALA A 575 -6.55 -45.25 -14.55
N PRO A 576 -7.06 -45.68 -15.73
CA PRO A 576 -6.21 -45.58 -16.93
C PRO A 576 -6.95 -45.49 -18.31
N GLY A 577 -6.20 -45.19 -19.37
CA GLY A 577 -6.41 -45.80 -20.71
C GLY A 577 -6.84 -44.89 -21.88
N LEU A 578 -5.91 -44.64 -22.82
CA LEU A 578 -6.18 -44.21 -24.21
C LEU A 578 -6.55 -45.43 -25.10
N PRO A 579 -7.08 -45.24 -26.32
CA PRO A 579 -6.19 -45.18 -27.51
C PRO A 579 -6.60 -44.17 -28.62
N PHE A 580 -5.84 -44.23 -29.73
CA PHE A 580 -5.63 -43.25 -30.81
C PHE A 580 -6.62 -43.24 -32.01
N SER A 581 -6.37 -42.26 -32.92
CA SER A 581 -6.53 -42.21 -34.39
C SER A 581 -7.69 -41.38 -34.97
N ASP A 582 -7.57 -40.67 -36.11
CA ASP A 582 -6.45 -40.03 -36.85
C ASP A 582 -7.05 -39.11 -37.97
N ASP A 583 -6.20 -38.36 -38.69
CA ASP A 583 -6.40 -37.69 -40.00
C ASP A 583 -7.38 -36.49 -40.17
N GLU A 584 -6.86 -35.36 -40.69
CA GLU A 584 -6.99 -34.99 -42.13
C GLU A 584 -5.92 -33.95 -42.54
N GLN A 585 -5.44 -33.99 -43.81
CA GLN A 585 -4.35 -33.15 -44.36
C GLN A 585 -4.85 -32.19 -45.47
N ALA A 586 -4.20 -31.02 -45.64
CA ALA A 586 -4.14 -30.34 -46.95
C ALA A 586 -2.92 -29.39 -47.10
N GLU A 587 -2.09 -29.73 -48.09
CA GLU A 587 -0.81 -29.17 -48.58
C GLU A 587 -0.86 -27.76 -49.26
N PRO A 588 0.28 -27.19 -49.74
CA PRO A 588 0.52 -25.74 -49.85
C PRO A 588 0.60 -25.20 -51.30
N ASN A 589 1.25 -24.03 -51.51
CA ASN A 589 1.51 -23.46 -52.84
C ASN A 589 2.92 -22.82 -52.99
N GLU A 590 3.38 -22.71 -54.24
CA GLU A 590 4.79 -22.67 -54.67
C GLU A 590 5.51 -21.30 -54.71
N ALA A 591 6.82 -21.36 -55.03
CA ALA A 591 7.76 -20.24 -55.14
C ALA A 591 8.04 -19.79 -56.59
N ILE A 592 8.64 -18.59 -56.76
CA ILE A 592 9.30 -18.13 -58.01
C ILE A 592 10.65 -17.49 -57.65
N ALA A 593 11.66 -17.61 -58.54
CA ALA A 593 13.08 -17.41 -58.21
C ALA A 593 13.89 -16.48 -59.17
N ALA A 594 15.07 -16.07 -58.69
CA ALA A 594 16.25 -15.53 -59.41
C ALA A 594 16.16 -14.08 -59.98
N PRO A 595 17.28 -13.40 -60.35
CA PRO A 595 18.71 -13.79 -60.33
C PRO A 595 19.67 -12.80 -59.59
N PRO A 596 21.00 -13.08 -59.50
CA PRO A 596 21.95 -12.28 -58.70
C PRO A 596 22.89 -11.36 -59.52
N SER A 597 23.39 -10.26 -58.91
CA SER A 597 24.43 -9.39 -59.51
C SER A 597 25.50 -8.84 -58.53
N GLN A 598 26.71 -9.37 -58.66
CA GLN A 598 28.07 -8.76 -58.58
C GLN A 598 28.48 -7.70 -57.51
N ARG A 599 29.76 -7.78 -57.11
CA ARG A 599 30.45 -6.99 -56.08
C ARG A 599 31.05 -5.66 -56.62
N ARG A 600 31.13 -4.61 -55.79
CA ARG A 600 32.40 -3.94 -55.32
C ARG A 600 32.13 -2.67 -54.45
N PRO A 601 33.14 -2.12 -53.72
CA PRO A 601 32.91 -1.46 -52.43
C PRO A 601 33.02 0.08 -52.41
N LEU A 602 32.38 0.71 -51.42
CA LEU A 602 32.62 2.07 -50.94
C LEU A 602 32.59 2.04 -49.39
N ARG A 603 33.73 2.26 -48.72
CA ARG A 603 34.31 3.54 -48.26
C ARG A 603 33.76 4.00 -46.90
N ASN A 604 34.64 3.98 -45.90
CA ASN A 604 34.41 4.40 -44.52
C ASN A 604 33.85 5.83 -44.40
N TYR A 605 32.82 5.99 -43.57
CA TYR A 605 32.56 7.23 -42.82
C TYR A 605 32.03 6.84 -41.43
N ALA A 606 32.78 7.21 -40.40
CA ALA A 606 32.38 7.03 -39.00
C ALA A 606 31.67 8.29 -38.50
N PRO A 607 30.47 8.19 -37.88
CA PRO A 607 29.86 9.32 -37.20
C PRO A 607 30.53 9.55 -35.85
N ARG A 608 31.04 10.77 -35.72
CA ARG A 608 31.69 11.38 -34.56
C ARG A 608 30.76 11.39 -33.33
N VAL A 609 31.20 10.81 -32.21
CA VAL A 609 30.57 11.02 -30.90
C VAL A 609 31.09 12.33 -30.31
N GLU A 610 30.19 13.25 -29.97
CA GLU A 610 30.55 14.49 -29.27
C GLU A 610 30.55 14.28 -27.76
N SER A 611 31.72 14.00 -27.20
CA SER A 611 31.99 14.04 -25.77
C SER A 611 32.43 15.44 -25.34
N PHE A 612 31.68 16.11 -24.47
CA PHE A 612 32.16 17.29 -23.76
C PHE A 612 32.83 16.91 -22.42
N PRO A 613 33.82 17.69 -21.94
CA PRO A 613 34.94 17.10 -21.19
C PRO A 613 34.79 17.14 -19.66
N SER A 614 35.28 16.08 -18.99
CA SER A 614 35.68 16.14 -17.59
C SER A 614 36.93 16.99 -17.42
N ALA A 615 36.85 18.04 -16.59
CA ALA A 615 38.02 18.76 -16.11
C ALA A 615 38.61 18.02 -14.90
N ALA A 616 39.78 17.40 -15.07
CA ALA A 616 40.56 16.84 -13.96
C ALA A 616 41.49 17.92 -13.38
N ILE A 617 41.44 18.14 -12.06
CA ILE A 617 42.45 18.90 -11.32
C ILE A 617 43.16 17.96 -10.36
N THR A 618 44.44 17.70 -10.64
CA THR A 618 45.34 16.91 -9.80
C THR A 618 45.98 17.75 -8.71
N GLN A 619 45.90 17.33 -7.44
CA GLN A 619 46.87 17.70 -6.40
C GLN A 619 47.12 16.53 -5.40
N PRO A 620 48.26 16.52 -4.68
CA PRO A 620 48.93 15.30 -4.19
C PRO A 620 48.60 14.94 -2.73
N PRO A 621 49.04 13.76 -2.21
CA PRO A 621 48.55 13.23 -0.94
C PRO A 621 49.25 13.82 0.29
N SER A 622 48.49 14.07 1.35
CA SER A 622 49.03 14.43 2.68
C SER A 622 48.34 13.69 3.82
N GLN A 623 49.12 13.54 4.90
CA GLN A 623 49.08 12.50 5.92
C GLN A 623 47.90 12.55 6.92
N ARG A 624 47.68 11.38 7.56
CA ARG A 624 46.75 11.14 8.69
C ARG A 624 46.92 12.14 9.85
N ARG A 625 45.81 12.58 10.46
CA ARG A 625 45.59 12.67 11.93
C ARG A 625 44.09 12.81 12.25
N PRO A 626 43.64 12.48 13.48
CA PRO A 626 42.25 12.14 13.76
C PRO A 626 41.33 13.36 13.97
N LEU A 627 40.04 13.17 13.67
CA LEU A 627 38.99 14.13 13.97
C LEU A 627 38.77 14.27 15.49
N ARG A 628 38.42 15.48 15.90
CA ARG A 628 38.31 15.91 17.30
C ARG A 628 36.83 16.19 17.61
N ASN A 629 36.34 15.66 18.73
CA ASN A 629 34.94 15.80 19.14
C ASN A 629 34.49 17.26 19.20
N TYR A 630 33.29 17.53 18.66
CA TYR A 630 32.52 18.74 18.97
C TYR A 630 31.46 18.40 20.00
N ALA A 631 31.59 18.96 21.21
CA ALA A 631 30.50 19.05 22.18
C ALA A 631 29.95 20.49 22.17
N PRO A 632 28.63 20.70 22.26
CA PRO A 632 28.06 22.05 22.27
C PRO A 632 28.41 22.77 23.58
N ARG A 633 28.81 24.03 23.45
CA ARG A 633 29.22 24.92 24.54
C ARG A 633 27.99 25.62 25.10
N VAL A 634 27.64 25.37 26.36
CA VAL A 634 26.62 26.16 27.08
C VAL A 634 27.23 27.51 27.47
N GLU A 635 26.72 28.61 26.91
CA GLU A 635 27.08 29.97 27.34
C GLU A 635 26.06 30.49 28.36
N SER A 636 26.53 30.72 29.59
CA SER A 636 25.74 31.26 30.70
C SER A 636 25.63 32.79 30.61
N LEU A 637 24.42 33.32 30.43
CA LEU A 637 24.14 34.75 30.58
C LEU A 637 23.94 35.15 32.06
N PRO A 638 24.37 36.35 32.50
CA PRO A 638 24.37 36.72 33.91
C PRO A 638 23.03 37.32 34.38
N LEU A 639 22.54 36.81 35.52
CA LEU A 639 21.40 37.37 36.27
C LEU A 639 21.72 38.78 36.80
N LYS A 640 20.91 39.77 36.40
CA LYS A 640 20.89 41.09 37.05
C LYS A 640 19.99 41.04 38.29
N LYS A 641 20.50 41.61 39.39
CA LYS A 641 19.77 41.77 40.65
C LYS A 641 18.75 42.90 40.54
N GLU A 642 17.50 42.66 40.93
CA GLU A 642 16.60 43.72 41.39
C GLU A 642 16.51 43.74 42.92
N LYS A 643 16.19 44.93 43.46
CA LYS A 643 16.26 45.24 44.89
C LYS A 643 14.90 45.01 45.55
N THR A 644 14.87 44.21 46.62
CA THR A 644 13.78 44.23 47.58
C THR A 644 14.02 45.27 48.66
N THR A 645 13.06 46.16 48.86
CA THR A 645 13.07 47.19 49.92
C THR A 645 12.47 46.61 51.21
N GLU A 646 13.18 46.70 52.34
CA GLU A 646 12.57 46.43 53.65
C GLU A 646 11.67 47.59 54.09
N SER A 647 10.58 47.26 54.79
CA SER A 647 10.07 48.12 55.87
C SER A 647 9.48 47.26 56.98
N ARG A 648 9.94 47.51 58.22
CA ARG A 648 9.41 46.95 59.47
C ARG A 648 8.04 47.56 59.78
N MET A 649 7.19 46.84 60.52
CA MET A 649 6.84 47.21 61.91
C MET A 649 5.94 46.17 62.61
N HIS A 650 6.31 45.86 63.86
CA HIS A 650 5.45 45.56 65.04
C HIS A 650 4.34 44.48 64.99
N ASP A 651 4.05 43.72 66.05
CA ASP A 651 4.77 43.36 67.28
C ASP A 651 3.97 42.27 68.06
N ARG A 652 4.55 41.73 69.13
CA ARG A 652 3.90 41.14 70.34
C ARG A 652 3.22 39.74 70.31
N LEU A 653 3.95 38.83 70.95
CA LEU A 653 3.60 38.11 72.21
C LEU A 653 2.51 37.00 72.27
N ARG A 654 3.03 35.82 72.68
CA ARG A 654 2.53 34.88 73.72
C ARG A 654 1.30 33.99 73.47
N LEU A 655 1.59 32.67 73.49
CA LEU A 655 1.10 31.69 74.49
C LEU A 655 -0.30 31.94 75.08
N SER A 656 -1.28 31.10 74.72
CA SER A 656 -1.97 30.14 75.61
C SER A 656 -2.77 29.15 74.75
N ASP A 657 -2.85 27.90 75.22
CA ASP A 657 -3.71 26.78 74.77
C ASP A 657 -3.61 26.28 73.31
#